data_AF-A0A1V9YTN3-F1
#
_entry.id   AF-A0A1V9YTN3-F1
#
_cell.length_a   1.000
_cell.length_b   1.000
_cell.length_c   1.000
_cell.angle_alpha   90.00
_cell.angle_beta   90.00
_cell.angle_gamma   90.00
#
_symmetry.space_group_name_H-M   'P 1'
#
loop_
_entity.id
_entity.type
_entity.pdbx_description
1 polymer ?
#
loop_
_entity_poly.entity_id
_entity_poly.type
_entity_poly.pdbx_seq_one_letter_code
_entity_poly.pdbx_strand_id
1 'polypeptide(L)'
;MFWIDYNASGAASIVANAFNGKLWSNTSVALPLFSLDSASFSAFSAPTQEIAIPSSYGRRLLMQVLEDINEAVPALRRQTVFQSMRSATGLCWLDFDKQWEVGGTSKRQVRCRRDYADNAAVYMEAILRNVNWADWYNAYGPLFEICYGAAVRAEVVGTAWLARTTTALAVTPVAQEIEHWRTHGIRRYTVSWHNSYHPAVQDTILIRTPLQAFSVPIKSLTFTYLTSLQSSSIAFCGVYFQMAFSAGQNFSLVLNASNTQANLVPWDPPSNFGNESDAGLAYNAFFDAIGPSYNMDLTYILPPTPLLEVYGNIKAAWHRQKTQDAATASFLLAMPTQTDFDMIPSSWRQMANGSAAVFFGGNPLCVYQPGTPYPQQMFGFDDGCTAVVPLGSTATPDTLVLAWLLSSIFQPTVPTVTEVCAFTQDLVAACSTVVQLAATIAQKVSPVAVLSQRVDPTTLNISIVQYVNSSNDKVALIRQPILDLQDAAWSFYGWLAIADWLEGSREVVMFTGDAGSIPLMSKAYAPLTFTSPTEGIPTEAASLLRAMYLYFDLHFFAVAALMAVAWVVSIPTLSLKQRLVAGRNLCFTMRVGSLVWVGRPLLLLRGVFASVVLSTASVALKHSLSHSHLAFEPRSALDSFLLAGEATWLTFVINDLASIFTAEHTKRTNVISCLLVWFGVWILELASPVMPLGTFDRSCTSTNMDAAVVCSSGAVDIGSRLRLSLLLGIQVTTVLAVWLVVRTTTAPMVTGRRPAPVFVPAVAQTLLENLPPVHDADISIYLYDPIGAVAAGLLPYRRRGVEYVFSGSLWTAVAVQQSAGPSRLASVFALPVFSRRVSGSSPPLALIARSQQAPSFRFRACLGALYLMGTVVSSVLFLYSSQTQLANDFLRMQLYNETTTAVATSPLYAHLMQFEALGLEATIRGLRASDGCRLPLVFTQYCWLDFGRRWSLAHSTARSRRCSGMTANAAVYLEAGLRNADWDALSLCSWFGSLQTSILRALDSTNDGVAWTAATAAAMKSTSVTAEAGVWRSHGLDTYSVQWQNYKLLGVLETISITNVFGVASSITIKASVASELLAPRNSLVMYPGFAFDLWAVSNASALPTAGKSLVSSSADFAFANVTSQALLIANGTLTSPIPDGLALVTADIGPFGTVDMVHVPCPLSLLQVVATASTVISSTLVKTKGSAE
;
A
#
# COMPACT_ATOMS: atom_id res chain seq x y z
N MET A 1 -6.62 -5.18 -16.60
CA MET A 1 -6.50 -5.70 -18.00
C MET A 1 -6.28 -7.23 -18.03
N PHE A 2 -7.19 -8.13 -17.63
CA PHE A 2 -8.66 -8.05 -17.67
C PHE A 2 -9.36 -8.82 -16.54
N TRP A 3 -8.85 -8.76 -15.32
CA TRP A 3 -9.71 -8.99 -14.17
C TRP A 3 -10.59 -7.75 -13.98
N ILE A 4 -11.76 -7.74 -14.62
CA ILE A 4 -12.64 -6.57 -14.76
C ILE A 4 -13.07 -6.03 -13.39
N ASP A 5 -13.35 -6.93 -12.45
CA ASP A 5 -13.80 -6.60 -11.10
C ASP A 5 -12.65 -6.50 -10.08
N TYR A 6 -11.39 -6.41 -10.53
CA TYR A 6 -10.27 -6.20 -9.60
C TYR A 6 -10.28 -4.74 -9.13
N ASN A 7 -10.77 -4.51 -7.92
CA ASN A 7 -10.93 -3.19 -7.31
C ASN A 7 -10.33 -3.14 -5.90
N ALA A 8 -10.05 -1.92 -5.43
CA ALA A 8 -9.53 -1.67 -4.08
C ALA A 8 -10.59 -1.90 -2.98
N SER A 9 -11.88 -1.90 -3.34
CA SER A 9 -12.98 -2.10 -2.38
C SER A 9 -13.16 -3.56 -1.97
N GLY A 10 -12.88 -4.54 -2.84
CA GLY A 10 -13.17 -5.95 -2.56
C GLY A 10 -12.12 -6.94 -3.03
N ALA A 11 -11.93 -7.07 -4.36
CA ALA A 11 -11.10 -8.14 -4.92
C ALA A 11 -9.63 -8.03 -4.51
N ALA A 12 -9.05 -6.83 -4.49
CA ALA A 12 -7.68 -6.61 -4.03
C ALA A 12 -7.50 -7.04 -2.56
N SER A 13 -8.47 -6.72 -1.71
CA SER A 13 -8.45 -7.03 -0.28
C SER A 13 -8.59 -8.52 0.00
N ILE A 14 -9.44 -9.24 -0.74
CA ILE A 14 -9.54 -10.71 -0.62
C ILE A 14 -8.24 -11.37 -1.03
N VAL A 15 -7.65 -10.93 -2.14
CA VAL A 15 -6.34 -11.44 -2.58
C VAL A 15 -5.29 -11.16 -1.50
N ALA A 16 -5.18 -9.92 -1.03
CA ALA A 16 -4.23 -9.58 0.03
C ALA A 16 -4.43 -10.44 1.29
N ASN A 17 -5.67 -10.61 1.75
CA ASN A 17 -6.00 -11.44 2.91
C ASN A 17 -5.64 -12.91 2.71
N ALA A 18 -5.85 -13.48 1.52
CA ALA A 18 -5.48 -14.86 1.21
C ALA A 18 -3.96 -15.07 1.27
N PHE A 19 -3.16 -14.13 0.74
CA PHE A 19 -1.71 -14.16 0.87
C PHE A 19 -1.25 -13.91 2.31
N ASN A 20 -1.89 -12.98 3.04
CA ASN A 20 -1.62 -12.70 4.45
C ASN A 20 -1.92 -13.92 5.34
N GLY A 21 -2.90 -14.75 4.96
CA GLY A 21 -3.21 -16.02 5.61
C GLY A 21 -2.07 -17.05 5.56
N LYS A 22 -1.09 -16.89 4.66
CA LYS A 22 0.13 -17.72 4.60
C LYS A 22 1.31 -17.07 5.33
N LEU A 23 1.05 -16.55 6.52
CA LEU A 23 2.02 -15.84 7.35
C LEU A 23 3.34 -16.61 7.56
N TRP A 24 3.24 -17.91 7.86
CA TRP A 24 4.34 -18.80 8.24
C TRP A 24 4.89 -19.68 7.12
N SER A 25 4.26 -19.68 5.93
CA SER A 25 4.75 -20.52 4.83
C SER A 25 6.00 -19.92 4.20
N ASN A 26 7.01 -20.75 4.01
CA ASN A 26 8.20 -20.46 3.18
C ASN A 26 8.26 -21.39 1.95
N THR A 27 7.24 -22.22 1.74
CA THR A 27 7.19 -23.15 0.62
C THR A 27 6.24 -22.64 -0.46
N SER A 28 6.57 -22.95 -1.71
CA SER A 28 5.70 -22.68 -2.84
C SER A 28 4.46 -23.57 -2.76
N VAL A 29 3.27 -22.97 -2.66
CA VAL A 29 2.00 -23.70 -2.51
C VAL A 29 0.91 -23.05 -3.36
N ALA A 30 0.06 -23.88 -3.99
CA ALA A 30 -1.14 -23.42 -4.67
C ALA A 30 -2.16 -22.88 -3.67
N LEU A 31 -2.61 -21.64 -3.87
CA LEU A 31 -3.62 -21.01 -3.04
C LEU A 31 -5.02 -21.34 -3.57
N PRO A 32 -5.95 -21.78 -2.71
CA PRO A 32 -7.35 -21.97 -3.06
C PRO A 32 -8.09 -20.61 -3.14
N LEU A 33 -7.52 -19.66 -3.87
CA LEU A 33 -7.97 -18.27 -3.93
C LEU A 33 -9.36 -18.13 -4.55
N PHE A 34 -9.69 -19.02 -5.48
CA PHE A 34 -10.95 -19.04 -6.23
C PHE A 34 -11.95 -20.08 -5.71
N SER A 35 -11.77 -20.53 -4.46
CA SER A 35 -12.70 -21.43 -3.75
C SER A 35 -13.26 -20.75 -2.49
N LEU A 36 -14.25 -21.41 -1.86
CA LEU A 36 -14.82 -20.99 -0.58
C LEU A 36 -13.80 -21.00 0.58
N ASP A 37 -12.67 -21.68 0.43
CA ASP A 37 -11.64 -21.76 1.49
C ASP A 37 -10.95 -20.40 1.73
N SER A 38 -10.99 -19.49 0.74
CA SER A 38 -10.45 -18.13 0.84
C SER A 38 -11.55 -17.07 1.00
N ALA A 39 -12.76 -17.46 1.43
CA ALA A 39 -13.86 -16.52 1.64
C ALA A 39 -13.53 -15.50 2.74
N SER A 40 -13.87 -14.24 2.48
CA SER A 40 -13.80 -13.14 3.45
C SER A 40 -15.17 -12.89 4.07
N PHE A 41 -15.18 -12.60 5.37
CA PHE A 41 -16.37 -12.30 6.16
C PHE A 41 -16.54 -10.81 6.45
N SER A 42 -15.71 -9.96 5.82
CA SER A 42 -15.81 -8.50 5.92
C SER A 42 -16.90 -7.94 5.00
N ALA A 43 -17.56 -6.86 5.42
CA ALA A 43 -18.50 -6.12 4.59
C ALA A 43 -17.72 -5.24 3.58
N PHE A 44 -17.85 -5.52 2.28
CA PHE A 44 -17.16 -4.79 1.21
C PHE A 44 -17.96 -3.57 0.68
N SER A 45 -18.58 -2.82 1.58
CA SER A 45 -19.46 -1.69 1.23
C SER A 45 -18.72 -0.36 1.05
N ALA A 46 -17.49 -0.24 1.54
CA ALA A 46 -16.66 0.96 1.43
C ALA A 46 -15.89 1.02 0.10
N PRO A 47 -15.58 2.22 -0.44
CA PRO A 47 -14.82 2.38 -1.69
C PRO A 47 -13.37 1.86 -1.61
N THR A 48 -12.82 1.75 -0.39
CA THR A 48 -11.53 1.13 -0.09
C THR A 48 -11.66 0.37 1.23
N GLN A 49 -11.03 -0.80 1.33
CA GLN A 49 -11.01 -1.60 2.56
C GLN A 49 -9.60 -1.60 3.17
N GLU A 50 -9.52 -1.40 4.48
CA GLU A 50 -8.27 -1.57 5.21
C GLU A 50 -7.93 -3.06 5.34
N ILE A 51 -6.71 -3.43 4.96
CA ILE A 51 -6.13 -4.75 5.10
C ILE A 51 -5.37 -4.78 6.42
N ALA A 52 -5.75 -5.68 7.33
CA ALA A 52 -5.05 -5.88 8.58
C ALA A 52 -3.72 -6.61 8.35
N ILE A 53 -2.64 -6.08 8.93
CA ILE A 53 -1.30 -6.64 8.94
C ILE A 53 -0.95 -6.96 10.40
N PRO A 54 -0.58 -8.22 10.72
CA PRO A 54 -0.13 -8.56 12.08
C PRO A 54 1.07 -7.68 12.48
N SER A 55 1.02 -7.07 13.67
CA SER A 55 2.02 -6.08 14.09
C SER A 55 3.44 -6.66 14.22
N SER A 56 3.55 -7.95 14.54
CA SER A 56 4.82 -8.68 14.63
C SER A 56 5.40 -9.08 13.27
N TYR A 57 4.61 -8.98 12.19
CA TYR A 57 4.95 -9.51 10.87
C TYR A 57 6.31 -9.02 10.37
N GLY A 58 6.52 -7.71 10.34
CA GLY A 58 7.75 -7.11 9.80
C GLY A 58 9.00 -7.51 10.56
N ARG A 59 8.93 -7.51 11.90
CA ARG A 59 10.06 -7.86 12.77
C ARG A 59 10.46 -9.33 12.62
N ARG A 60 9.46 -10.21 12.69
CA ARG A 60 9.67 -11.65 12.52
C ARG A 60 10.22 -11.97 11.13
N LEU A 61 9.59 -11.41 10.08
CA LEU A 61 10.01 -11.67 8.70
C LEU A 61 11.46 -11.26 8.48
N LEU A 62 11.83 -10.07 8.98
CA LEU A 62 13.18 -9.57 8.90
C LEU A 62 14.18 -10.48 9.63
N MET A 63 13.88 -10.92 10.84
CA MET A 63 14.74 -11.86 11.58
C MET A 63 14.93 -13.17 10.82
N GLN A 64 13.88 -13.71 10.21
CA GLN A 64 13.95 -14.92 9.38
C GLN A 64 14.79 -14.73 8.11
N VAL A 65 14.64 -13.58 7.44
CA VAL A 65 15.39 -13.27 6.21
C VAL A 65 16.88 -13.09 6.52
N LEU A 66 17.20 -12.35 7.58
CA LEU A 66 18.59 -12.09 7.95
C LEU A 66 19.29 -13.32 8.53
N GLU A 67 18.55 -14.32 9.05
CA GLU A 67 19.16 -15.56 9.54
C GLU A 67 20.03 -16.24 8.48
N ASP A 68 19.65 -16.16 7.20
CA ASP A 68 20.46 -16.65 6.08
C ASP A 68 21.59 -15.67 5.74
N ILE A 69 22.84 -16.12 5.89
CA ILE A 69 24.03 -15.35 5.54
C ILE A 69 24.10 -14.95 4.06
N ASN A 70 23.43 -15.69 3.17
CA ASN A 70 23.35 -15.34 1.75
C ASN A 70 22.55 -14.05 1.52
N GLU A 71 21.62 -13.72 2.41
CA GLU A 71 20.86 -12.46 2.39
C GLU A 71 21.49 -11.40 3.30
N ALA A 72 22.04 -11.81 4.45
CA ALA A 72 22.64 -10.89 5.41
C ALA A 72 23.90 -10.19 4.90
N VAL A 73 24.82 -10.89 4.21
CA VAL A 73 26.06 -10.27 3.69
C VAL A 73 25.76 -9.17 2.65
N PRO A 74 24.92 -9.40 1.62
CA PRO A 74 24.47 -8.32 0.73
C PRO A 74 23.77 -7.17 1.47
N ALA A 75 22.96 -7.49 2.49
CA ALA A 75 22.27 -6.47 3.28
C ALA A 75 23.25 -5.60 4.08
N LEU A 76 24.30 -6.19 4.68
CA LEU A 76 25.36 -5.48 5.41
C LEU A 76 26.11 -4.54 4.49
N ARG A 77 26.42 -4.97 3.26
CA ARG A 77 27.10 -4.13 2.25
C ARG A 77 26.28 -2.97 1.73
N ARG A 78 24.95 -3.07 1.82
CA ARG A 78 24.01 -1.98 1.50
C ARG A 78 23.63 -1.14 2.70
N GLN A 79 24.05 -1.55 3.90
CA GLN A 79 23.71 -0.88 5.16
C GLN A 79 24.30 0.53 5.19
N THR A 80 23.53 1.47 5.73
CA THR A 80 24.08 2.80 6.00
C THR A 80 25.08 2.75 7.16
N VAL A 81 26.10 3.62 7.13
CA VAL A 81 27.07 3.76 8.24
C VAL A 81 26.33 3.97 9.56
N PHE A 82 25.28 4.79 9.58
CA PHE A 82 24.47 5.01 10.76
C PHE A 82 23.82 3.72 11.31
N GLN A 83 23.24 2.90 10.43
CA GLN A 83 22.55 1.68 10.85
C GLN A 83 23.53 0.61 11.35
N SER A 84 24.79 0.61 10.89
CA SER A 84 25.81 -0.37 11.31
C SER A 84 26.04 -0.41 12.83
N MET A 85 25.86 0.72 13.51
CA MET A 85 26.05 0.85 14.96
C MET A 85 24.76 0.79 15.77
N ARG A 86 23.61 0.58 15.09
CA ARG A 86 22.28 0.50 15.70
C ARG A 86 21.87 -0.92 16.08
N SER A 87 22.73 -1.92 15.85
CA SER A 87 22.48 -3.29 16.26
C SER A 87 22.13 -3.37 17.74
N ALA A 88 20.98 -3.99 18.02
CA ALA A 88 20.53 -4.32 19.37
C ALA A 88 21.12 -5.64 19.88
N THR A 89 22.03 -6.26 19.11
CA THR A 89 22.75 -7.47 19.53
C THR A 89 24.06 -7.08 20.21
N GLY A 90 24.25 -7.55 21.44
CA GLY A 90 25.50 -7.37 22.15
C GLY A 90 26.62 -8.22 21.55
N LEU A 91 27.78 -7.60 21.36
CA LEU A 91 28.95 -8.28 20.80
C LEU A 91 29.53 -9.29 21.80
N CYS A 92 30.10 -10.36 21.26
CA CYS A 92 30.84 -11.38 22.01
C CYS A 92 32.34 -11.35 21.63
N TRP A 93 32.64 -11.06 20.36
CA TRP A 93 34.01 -10.99 19.85
C TRP A 93 34.18 -9.82 18.88
N LEU A 94 35.42 -9.34 18.74
CA LEU A 94 35.76 -8.43 17.65
C LEU A 94 36.01 -9.17 16.35
N ASP A 95 36.63 -10.34 16.40
CA ASP A 95 37.14 -11.10 15.27
C ASP A 95 36.54 -12.50 15.16
N PHE A 96 36.52 -13.06 13.95
CA PHE A 96 36.02 -14.42 13.69
C PHE A 96 36.89 -15.52 14.33
N ASP A 97 38.18 -15.23 14.57
CA ASP A 97 39.10 -16.14 15.26
C ASP A 97 38.93 -16.13 16.80
N LYS A 98 38.02 -15.28 17.32
CA LYS A 98 37.63 -15.18 18.73
C LYS A 98 38.80 -14.79 19.66
N GLN A 99 39.81 -14.09 19.13
CA GLN A 99 40.97 -13.65 19.89
C GLN A 99 40.62 -12.54 20.89
N TRP A 100 39.80 -11.58 20.49
CA TRP A 100 39.42 -10.46 21.34
C TRP A 100 37.97 -10.62 21.82
N GLU A 101 37.84 -11.06 23.06
CA GLU A 101 36.55 -11.22 23.74
C GLU A 101 36.04 -9.89 24.31
N VAL A 102 34.75 -9.62 24.08
CA VAL A 102 34.08 -8.35 24.46
C VAL A 102 32.72 -8.58 25.12
N GLY A 103 32.38 -9.82 25.49
CA GLY A 103 31.15 -10.12 26.23
C GLY A 103 31.19 -9.44 27.59
N GLY A 104 30.27 -8.51 27.84
CA GLY A 104 30.30 -7.61 29.01
C GLY A 104 30.42 -8.26 30.40
N THR A 105 30.11 -9.55 30.55
CA THR A 105 30.40 -10.35 31.74
C THR A 105 31.03 -11.69 31.38
N SER A 106 31.76 -12.30 32.32
CA SER A 106 32.36 -13.63 32.14
C SER A 106 31.30 -14.72 31.87
N LYS A 107 30.14 -14.64 32.54
CA LYS A 107 29.00 -15.55 32.33
C LYS A 107 28.39 -15.38 30.94
N ARG A 108 28.22 -14.14 30.46
CA ARG A 108 27.81 -13.87 29.09
C ARG A 108 28.82 -14.39 28.07
N GLN A 109 30.11 -14.23 28.31
CA GLN A 109 31.15 -14.76 27.41
C GLN A 109 31.10 -16.30 27.31
N VAL A 110 30.86 -17.00 28.41
CA VAL A 110 30.64 -18.47 28.40
C VAL A 110 29.41 -18.83 27.57
N ARG A 111 28.30 -18.09 27.74
CA ARG A 111 27.08 -18.26 26.95
C ARG A 111 27.33 -18.01 25.45
N CYS A 112 28.09 -16.97 25.10
CA CYS A 112 28.49 -16.69 23.73
C CYS A 112 29.17 -17.89 23.08
N ARG A 113 30.18 -18.48 23.75
CA ARG A 113 30.90 -19.67 23.23
C ARG A 113 29.98 -20.87 23.02
N ARG A 114 28.97 -21.04 23.88
CA ARG A 114 28.02 -22.16 23.83
C ARG A 114 26.98 -22.00 22.71
N ASP A 115 26.36 -20.82 22.61
CA ASP A 115 25.11 -20.65 21.84
C ASP A 115 25.24 -19.74 20.61
N TYR A 116 26.28 -18.89 20.54
CA TYR A 116 26.38 -17.82 19.53
C TYR A 116 27.66 -17.87 18.69
N ALA A 117 28.50 -18.89 18.88
CA ALA A 117 29.75 -19.02 18.13
C ALA A 117 29.55 -19.11 16.61
N ASP A 118 28.39 -19.57 16.14
CA ASP A 118 28.03 -19.70 14.71
C ASP A 118 27.25 -18.49 14.17
N ASN A 119 26.93 -17.50 15.02
CA ASN A 119 26.10 -16.34 14.70
C ASN A 119 26.97 -15.11 14.40
N ALA A 120 27.00 -14.64 13.15
CA ALA A 120 27.77 -13.46 12.74
C ALA A 120 27.36 -12.17 13.46
N ALA A 121 26.12 -12.04 13.95
CA ALA A 121 25.63 -10.81 14.57
C ALA A 121 26.35 -10.43 15.89
N VAL A 122 27.05 -11.38 16.52
CA VAL A 122 27.83 -11.13 17.75
C VAL A 122 29.31 -10.79 17.48
N TYR A 123 29.71 -10.66 16.21
CA TYR A 123 31.07 -10.36 15.80
C TYR A 123 31.16 -8.97 15.17
N MET A 124 32.04 -8.10 15.69
CA MET A 124 32.27 -6.78 15.08
C MET A 124 32.87 -6.90 13.67
N GLU A 125 33.69 -7.92 13.42
CA GLU A 125 34.29 -8.19 12.11
C GLU A 125 33.25 -8.32 11.00
N ALA A 126 32.09 -8.94 11.27
CA ALA A 126 31.01 -9.06 10.30
C ALA A 126 30.55 -7.68 9.79
N ILE A 127 30.51 -6.69 10.68
CA ILE A 127 30.16 -5.30 10.34
C ILE A 127 31.32 -4.64 9.61
N LEU A 128 32.53 -4.65 10.20
CA LEU A 128 33.68 -3.90 9.69
C LEU A 128 34.14 -4.35 8.30
N ARG A 129 33.98 -5.64 7.96
CA ARG A 129 34.30 -6.16 6.62
C ARG A 129 33.33 -5.72 5.54
N ASN A 130 32.12 -5.30 5.91
CA ASN A 130 31.03 -5.01 4.98
C ASN A 130 30.63 -3.53 4.93
N VAL A 131 31.28 -2.66 5.69
CA VAL A 131 31.06 -1.19 5.64
C VAL A 131 32.18 -0.48 4.89
N ASN A 132 31.88 0.72 4.36
CA ASN A 132 32.92 1.61 3.89
C ASN A 132 33.72 2.13 5.09
N TRP A 133 34.94 1.62 5.25
CA TRP A 133 35.78 1.94 6.41
C TRP A 133 36.07 3.43 6.56
N ALA A 134 36.32 4.16 5.47
CA ALA A 134 36.65 5.58 5.56
C ALA A 134 35.47 6.38 6.13
N ASP A 135 34.26 6.15 5.61
CA ASP A 135 33.04 6.81 6.07
C ASP A 135 32.68 6.38 7.50
N TRP A 136 32.82 5.09 7.79
CA TRP A 136 32.55 4.54 9.12
C TRP A 136 33.53 5.07 10.18
N TYR A 137 34.82 5.13 9.86
CA TYR A 137 35.85 5.64 10.77
C TYR A 137 35.69 7.14 11.02
N ASN A 138 35.28 7.92 10.01
CA ASN A 138 34.96 9.33 10.21
C ASN A 138 33.79 9.52 11.19
N ALA A 139 32.81 8.60 11.20
CA ALA A 139 31.65 8.67 12.09
C ALA A 139 31.93 8.12 13.50
N TYR A 140 32.66 7.00 13.63
CA TYR A 140 32.78 6.22 14.87
C TYR A 140 34.22 5.92 15.30
N GLY A 141 35.21 6.30 14.49
CA GLY A 141 36.64 6.03 14.73
C GLY A 141 37.11 6.45 16.12
N PRO A 142 36.88 7.68 16.59
CA PRO A 142 37.32 8.11 17.92
C PRO A 142 36.79 7.22 19.06
N LEU A 143 35.53 6.78 18.98
CA LEU A 143 34.94 5.86 19.95
C LEU A 143 35.53 4.46 19.81
N PHE A 144 35.69 3.98 18.56
CA PHE A 144 36.30 2.68 18.27
C PHE A 144 37.72 2.59 18.82
N GLU A 145 38.52 3.64 18.67
CA GLU A 145 39.90 3.66 19.15
C GLU A 145 40.02 3.48 20.65
N ILE A 146 39.17 4.17 21.42
CA ILE A 146 39.19 4.08 22.87
C ILE A 146 38.68 2.71 23.33
N CYS A 147 37.57 2.25 22.77
CA CYS A 147 36.90 1.04 23.25
C CYS A 147 37.58 -0.26 22.78
N TYR A 148 38.21 -0.26 21.60
CA TYR A 148 38.71 -1.47 20.95
C TYR A 148 40.08 -1.27 20.29
N GLY A 149 40.22 -0.21 19.48
CA GLY A 149 41.35 0.00 18.58
C GLY A 149 42.70 0.07 19.30
N ALA A 150 42.79 0.76 20.43
CA ALA A 150 44.03 0.85 21.22
C ALA A 150 44.50 -0.52 21.73
N ALA A 151 43.58 -1.34 22.24
CA ALA A 151 43.89 -2.69 22.72
C ALA A 151 44.31 -3.61 21.57
N VAL A 152 43.58 -3.58 20.44
CA VAL A 152 43.89 -4.40 19.27
C VAL A 152 45.22 -4.00 18.64
N ARG A 153 45.54 -2.71 18.55
CA ARG A 153 46.80 -2.23 17.95
C ARG A 153 48.03 -2.41 18.84
N ALA A 154 47.85 -2.70 20.13
CA ALA A 154 48.96 -3.10 20.99
C ALA A 154 49.58 -4.44 20.53
N GLU A 155 48.83 -5.24 19.76
CA GLU A 155 49.26 -6.53 19.24
C GLU A 155 49.56 -6.46 17.74
N VAL A 156 50.67 -7.09 17.31
CA VAL A 156 51.05 -7.18 15.89
C VAL A 156 49.96 -7.89 15.08
N VAL A 157 49.37 -8.96 15.63
CA VAL A 157 48.28 -9.71 15.00
C VAL A 157 47.05 -8.82 14.80
N GLY A 158 46.73 -7.97 15.79
CA GLY A 158 45.60 -7.05 15.72
C GLY A 158 45.76 -5.96 14.65
N THR A 159 46.96 -5.39 14.49
CA THR A 159 47.21 -4.44 13.39
C THR A 159 47.03 -5.09 12.01
N ALA A 160 47.47 -6.34 11.84
CA ALA A 160 47.33 -7.08 10.59
C ALA A 160 45.87 -7.50 10.32
N TRP A 161 45.13 -7.89 11.36
CA TRP A 161 43.69 -8.16 11.28
C TRP A 161 42.94 -6.91 10.83
N LEU A 162 43.15 -5.78 11.49
CA LEU A 162 42.45 -4.53 11.16
C LEU A 162 42.71 -4.11 9.69
N ALA A 163 43.95 -4.23 9.20
CA ALA A 163 44.28 -3.92 7.81
C ALA A 163 43.52 -4.81 6.81
N ARG A 164 43.36 -6.11 7.09
CA ARG A 164 42.60 -7.03 6.21
C ARG A 164 41.09 -6.81 6.32
N THR A 165 40.59 -6.61 7.52
CA THR A 165 39.16 -6.42 7.80
C THR A 165 38.62 -5.16 7.16
N THR A 166 39.34 -4.04 7.28
CA THR A 166 38.89 -2.72 6.80
C THR A 166 39.00 -2.54 5.28
N THR A 167 39.74 -3.42 4.60
CA THR A 167 39.87 -3.43 3.13
C THR A 167 38.96 -4.46 2.45
N ALA A 168 38.32 -5.35 3.22
CA ALA A 168 37.54 -6.48 2.70
C ALA A 168 36.45 -6.05 1.71
N LEU A 169 35.63 -5.04 2.03
CA LEU A 169 34.56 -4.56 1.15
C LEU A 169 35.05 -4.21 -0.27
N ALA A 170 36.24 -3.61 -0.37
CA ALA A 170 36.81 -3.16 -1.65
C ALA A 170 37.42 -4.30 -2.47
N VAL A 171 37.88 -5.38 -1.82
CA VAL A 171 38.65 -6.45 -2.47
C VAL A 171 37.93 -7.79 -2.59
N THR A 172 36.93 -8.07 -1.74
CA THR A 172 36.18 -9.34 -1.75
C THR A 172 34.80 -9.15 -2.39
N PRO A 173 34.45 -9.91 -3.44
CA PRO A 173 33.06 -10.04 -3.90
C PRO A 173 32.18 -10.73 -2.83
N VAL A 174 30.86 -10.50 -2.89
CA VAL A 174 29.87 -11.06 -1.94
C VAL A 174 30.03 -12.56 -1.75
N ALA A 175 30.16 -13.33 -2.85
CA ALA A 175 30.28 -14.78 -2.78
C ALA A 175 31.54 -15.26 -2.02
N GLN A 176 32.67 -14.56 -2.18
CA GLN A 176 33.90 -14.88 -1.46
C GLN A 176 33.81 -14.50 0.02
N GLU A 177 33.09 -13.41 0.33
CA GLU A 177 32.87 -13.00 1.72
C GLU A 177 31.98 -13.99 2.48
N ILE A 178 30.93 -14.51 1.84
CA ILE A 178 30.10 -15.59 2.40
C ILE A 178 30.94 -16.85 2.66
N GLU A 179 31.81 -17.22 1.72
CA GLU A 179 32.69 -18.38 1.92
C GLU A 179 33.70 -18.14 3.06
N HIS A 180 34.24 -16.93 3.16
CA HIS A 180 35.11 -16.55 4.28
C HIS A 180 34.41 -16.76 5.62
N TRP A 181 33.14 -16.35 5.76
CA TRP A 181 32.37 -16.60 6.98
C TRP A 181 32.20 -18.11 7.26
N ARG A 182 31.85 -18.88 6.23
CA ARG A 182 31.69 -20.35 6.35
C ARG A 182 32.97 -21.05 6.80
N THR A 183 34.13 -20.62 6.29
CA THR A 183 35.42 -21.18 6.70
C THR A 183 35.74 -20.96 8.18
N HIS A 184 35.18 -19.92 8.80
CA HIS A 184 35.32 -19.65 10.24
C HIS A 184 34.18 -20.27 11.08
N GLY A 185 33.37 -21.14 10.48
CA GLY A 185 32.27 -21.84 11.17
C GLY A 185 31.02 -20.99 11.38
N ILE A 186 30.92 -19.83 10.74
CA ILE A 186 29.79 -18.91 10.84
C ILE A 186 28.72 -19.33 9.82
N ARG A 187 27.49 -19.51 10.28
CA ARG A 187 26.41 -20.09 9.47
C ARG A 187 25.13 -19.27 9.42
N ARG A 188 24.93 -18.36 10.38
CA ARG A 188 23.70 -17.55 10.49
C ARG A 188 24.00 -16.13 10.92
N TYR A 189 23.07 -15.22 10.66
CA TYR A 189 23.08 -13.86 11.18
C TYR A 189 21.75 -13.55 11.89
N THR A 190 21.67 -13.86 13.18
CA THR A 190 20.46 -13.66 13.98
C THR A 190 20.61 -12.44 14.88
N VAL A 191 19.82 -11.40 14.63
CA VAL A 191 19.74 -10.20 15.48
C VAL A 191 18.83 -10.43 16.69
N SER A 192 19.09 -9.69 17.76
CA SER A 192 18.32 -9.73 19.00
C SER A 192 16.98 -9.02 18.84
N TRP A 193 15.97 -9.48 19.56
CA TRP A 193 14.70 -8.77 19.64
C TRP A 193 14.88 -7.43 20.35
N HIS A 194 14.24 -6.39 19.81
CA HIS A 194 14.27 -5.05 20.38
C HIS A 194 12.97 -4.31 20.00
N ASN A 195 12.71 -3.18 20.65
CA ASN A 195 11.55 -2.32 20.37
C ASN A 195 11.88 -0.85 20.03
N SER A 196 13.11 -0.59 19.60
CA SER A 196 13.55 0.75 19.20
C SER A 196 12.93 1.31 17.92
N TYR A 197 12.44 0.47 17.00
CA TYR A 197 11.80 0.88 15.75
C TYR A 197 10.95 -0.23 15.11
N HIS A 198 9.98 0.17 14.29
CA HIS A 198 9.33 -0.71 13.32
C HIS A 198 10.12 -0.75 12.01
N PRO A 199 10.50 -1.93 11.50
CA PRO A 199 11.13 -2.03 10.19
C PRO A 199 10.14 -1.70 9.07
N ALA A 200 10.63 -1.09 7.99
CA ALA A 200 9.87 -0.95 6.76
C ALA A 200 9.63 -2.31 6.10
N VAL A 201 8.43 -2.52 5.58
CA VAL A 201 8.07 -3.75 4.86
C VAL A 201 7.33 -3.38 3.60
N GLN A 202 7.82 -3.84 2.47
CA GLN A 202 7.10 -3.74 1.20
C GLN A 202 6.87 -5.15 0.66
N ASP A 203 5.62 -5.57 0.54
CA ASP A 203 5.26 -6.91 0.09
C ASP A 203 4.31 -6.82 -1.10
N THR A 204 4.69 -7.43 -2.22
CA THR A 204 3.96 -7.36 -3.48
C THR A 204 3.64 -8.74 -4.04
N ILE A 205 2.61 -8.80 -4.89
CA ILE A 205 2.27 -9.98 -5.68
C ILE A 205 2.25 -9.62 -7.16
N LEU A 206 2.49 -10.62 -8.02
CA LEU A 206 2.42 -10.44 -9.47
C LEU A 206 1.05 -10.91 -9.98
N ILE A 207 0.29 -10.02 -10.60
CA ILE A 207 -0.90 -10.42 -11.36
C ILE A 207 -0.47 -10.64 -12.81
N ARG A 208 -0.57 -11.88 -13.27
CA ARG A 208 -0.14 -12.29 -14.61
C ARG A 208 -1.34 -12.41 -15.55
N THR A 209 -1.24 -11.70 -16.65
CA THR A 209 -2.24 -11.67 -17.74
C THR A 209 -1.61 -12.21 -19.02
N PRO A 210 -2.40 -12.46 -20.08
CA PRO A 210 -1.85 -12.98 -21.35
C PRO A 210 -0.87 -12.01 -22.04
N LEU A 211 -0.87 -10.73 -21.68
CA LEU A 211 -0.01 -9.71 -22.31
C LEU A 211 1.17 -9.35 -21.40
N GLN A 212 0.93 -9.15 -20.11
CA GLN A 212 1.93 -8.62 -19.18
C GLN A 212 1.72 -9.13 -17.75
N ALA A 213 2.69 -8.85 -16.89
CA ALA A 213 2.54 -9.02 -15.45
C ALA A 213 2.70 -7.65 -14.80
N PHE A 214 1.91 -7.38 -13.77
CA PHE A 214 2.03 -6.14 -13.00
C PHE A 214 2.10 -6.47 -11.50
N SER A 215 2.89 -5.67 -10.78
CA SER A 215 3.11 -5.83 -9.34
C SER A 215 2.06 -5.04 -8.57
N VAL A 216 1.35 -5.71 -7.65
CA VAL A 216 0.37 -5.08 -6.77
C VAL A 216 0.84 -5.21 -5.32
N PRO A 217 0.93 -4.11 -4.55
CA PRO A 217 1.29 -4.18 -3.14
C PRO A 217 0.15 -4.79 -2.33
N ILE A 218 0.48 -5.79 -1.50
CA ILE A 218 -0.44 -6.40 -0.52
C ILE A 218 -0.15 -5.93 0.90
N LYS A 219 1.06 -5.42 1.17
CA LYS A 219 1.44 -4.76 2.42
C LYS A 219 2.46 -3.66 2.15
N SER A 220 2.32 -2.53 2.83
CA SER A 220 3.31 -1.46 2.84
C SER A 220 3.37 -0.83 4.22
N LEU A 221 4.50 -0.96 4.89
CA LEU A 221 4.79 -0.38 6.20
C LEU A 221 6.02 0.52 6.08
N THR A 222 5.96 1.69 6.70
CA THR A 222 7.08 2.64 6.74
C THR A 222 7.96 2.42 7.96
N PHE A 223 9.27 2.62 7.79
CA PHE A 223 10.21 2.58 8.90
C PHE A 223 9.89 3.70 9.90
N THR A 224 9.75 3.35 11.18
CA THR A 224 9.33 4.30 12.22
C THR A 224 10.14 4.10 13.50
N TYR A 225 10.84 5.13 13.96
CA TYR A 225 11.53 5.12 15.25
C TYR A 225 10.54 5.25 16.42
N LEU A 226 10.78 4.48 17.49
CA LEU A 226 9.92 4.43 18.68
C LEU A 226 10.69 4.94 19.90
N THR A 227 11.00 6.23 19.91
CA THR A 227 11.85 6.88 20.92
C THR A 227 11.30 6.88 22.35
N SER A 228 9.99 6.75 22.56
CA SER A 228 9.34 6.53 23.88
C SER A 228 9.35 5.09 24.38
N LEU A 229 9.47 4.12 23.47
CA LEU A 229 9.06 2.74 23.74
C LEU A 229 10.26 1.80 23.81
N GLN A 230 11.48 2.31 24.04
CA GLN A 230 12.72 1.53 23.97
C GLN A 230 13.02 0.76 25.27
N SER A 231 12.04 0.07 25.84
CA SER A 231 12.22 -0.72 27.07
C SER A 231 13.25 -1.84 26.89
N SER A 232 13.44 -2.36 25.68
CA SER A 232 14.51 -3.33 25.37
C SER A 232 15.93 -2.84 25.64
N SER A 233 16.14 -1.52 25.76
CA SER A 233 17.44 -0.96 26.12
C SER A 233 17.94 -1.42 27.51
N ILE A 234 17.03 -1.78 28.42
CA ILE A 234 17.37 -2.39 29.72
C ILE A 234 18.05 -3.76 29.53
N ALA A 235 17.69 -4.51 28.50
CA ALA A 235 18.34 -5.77 28.18
C ALA A 235 19.70 -5.55 27.51
N PHE A 236 19.75 -4.69 26.48
CA PHE A 236 20.97 -4.22 25.84
C PHE A 236 20.73 -2.86 25.15
N CYS A 237 21.55 -1.86 25.45
CA CYS A 237 21.35 -0.49 24.96
C CYS A 237 21.86 -0.23 23.53
N GLY A 238 22.51 -1.21 22.90
CA GLY A 238 23.08 -1.09 21.56
C GLY A 238 24.58 -0.79 21.55
N VAL A 239 25.26 -1.21 20.48
CA VAL A 239 26.73 -1.13 20.36
C VAL A 239 27.23 0.32 20.43
N TYR A 240 26.54 1.26 19.76
CA TYR A 240 26.88 2.69 19.82
C TYR A 240 26.88 3.24 21.25
N PHE A 241 25.80 2.99 22.01
CA PHE A 241 25.66 3.55 23.36
C PHE A 241 26.68 2.93 24.32
N GLN A 242 26.96 1.64 24.19
CA GLN A 242 28.00 0.97 24.95
C GLN A 242 29.39 1.59 24.69
N MET A 243 29.72 1.85 23.42
CA MET A 243 30.98 2.52 23.06
C MET A 243 31.04 3.97 23.55
N ALA A 244 29.96 4.74 23.37
CA ALA A 244 29.91 6.14 23.80
C ALA A 244 30.11 6.27 25.31
N PHE A 245 29.44 5.40 26.10
CA PHE A 245 29.62 5.36 27.54
C PHE A 245 31.06 4.99 27.93
N SER A 246 31.57 3.88 27.38
CA SER A 246 32.91 3.37 27.72
C SER A 246 34.01 4.35 27.32
N ALA A 247 33.88 5.00 26.16
CA ALA A 247 34.80 6.03 25.71
C ALA A 247 34.80 7.26 26.63
N GLY A 248 33.64 7.66 27.14
CA GLY A 248 33.51 8.75 28.10
C GLY A 248 34.25 8.50 29.42
N GLN A 249 34.45 7.24 29.80
CA GLN A 249 35.21 6.81 30.99
C GLN A 249 36.63 6.30 30.65
N ASN A 250 37.03 6.36 29.39
CA ASN A 250 38.30 5.83 28.87
C ASN A 250 38.52 4.32 29.16
N PHE A 251 37.43 3.55 29.13
CA PHE A 251 37.44 2.10 29.33
C PHE A 251 37.57 1.36 28.00
N SER A 252 38.42 0.33 28.01
CA SER A 252 38.44 -0.68 26.95
C SER A 252 37.32 -1.69 27.17
N LEU A 253 36.62 -2.06 26.10
CA LEU A 253 35.62 -3.12 26.10
C LEU A 253 36.23 -4.50 25.82
N VAL A 254 37.50 -4.57 25.44
CA VAL A 254 38.25 -5.83 25.33
C VAL A 254 38.55 -6.35 26.73
N LEU A 255 38.09 -7.57 27.05
CA LEU A 255 38.15 -8.14 28.40
C LEU A 255 39.59 -8.30 28.94
N ASN A 256 40.57 -8.57 28.07
CA ASN A 256 41.97 -8.74 28.48
C ASN A 256 42.78 -7.44 28.54
N ALA A 257 42.17 -6.28 28.27
CA ALA A 257 42.88 -5.00 28.31
C ALA A 257 43.13 -4.53 29.76
N SER A 258 44.25 -3.82 29.98
CA SER A 258 44.61 -3.32 31.31
C SER A 258 43.64 -2.26 31.86
N ASN A 259 42.97 -1.51 30.99
CA ASN A 259 41.99 -0.47 31.33
C ASN A 259 40.53 -0.92 31.09
N THR A 260 40.24 -2.22 31.15
CA THR A 260 38.86 -2.72 31.11
C THR A 260 38.11 -2.39 32.40
N GLN A 261 36.80 -2.15 32.29
CA GLN A 261 35.93 -1.82 33.42
C GLN A 261 35.98 -2.88 34.53
N ALA A 262 36.02 -4.16 34.17
CA ALA A 262 36.09 -5.26 35.14
C ALA A 262 37.37 -5.25 36.00
N ASN A 263 38.47 -4.69 35.49
CA ASN A 263 39.75 -4.58 36.21
C ASN A 263 39.84 -3.29 37.04
N LEU A 264 39.12 -2.23 36.65
CA LEU A 264 39.18 -0.91 37.27
C LEU A 264 38.08 -0.68 38.31
N VAL A 265 36.93 -1.35 38.16
CA VAL A 265 35.77 -1.24 39.05
C VAL A 265 35.38 -2.65 39.49
N PRO A 266 35.80 -3.10 40.70
CA PRO A 266 35.56 -4.48 41.18
C PRO A 266 34.10 -4.79 41.53
N TRP A 267 33.16 -3.88 41.30
CA TRP A 267 31.77 -4.05 41.70
C TRP A 267 31.10 -5.05 40.77
N ASP A 268 30.72 -6.19 41.35
CA ASP A 268 29.95 -7.25 40.72
C ASP A 268 28.47 -7.02 41.08
N PRO A 269 27.59 -6.67 40.13
CA PRO A 269 27.84 -6.62 38.69
C PRO A 269 28.28 -5.23 38.21
N PRO A 270 29.15 -5.16 37.20
CA PRO A 270 29.46 -3.91 36.53
C PRO A 270 28.25 -3.54 35.67
N SER A 271 27.33 -2.76 36.20
CA SER A 271 26.40 -2.04 35.34
C SER A 271 27.16 -0.93 34.62
N ASN A 272 26.87 -0.77 33.33
CA ASN A 272 27.44 0.32 32.55
C ASN A 272 26.74 1.66 32.81
N PHE A 273 25.83 1.78 33.79
CA PHE A 273 24.99 2.98 33.93
C PHE A 273 24.72 3.45 35.38
N GLY A 274 25.42 2.91 36.39
CA GLY A 274 25.43 3.45 37.77
C GLY A 274 25.16 2.41 38.86
N ASN A 275 25.17 2.83 40.13
CA ASN A 275 24.92 1.93 41.27
C ASN A 275 23.51 1.30 41.20
N GLU A 276 23.43 0.06 40.71
CA GLU A 276 22.19 -0.73 40.63
C GLU A 276 21.62 -1.07 42.02
N SER A 277 22.44 -0.96 43.07
CA SER A 277 22.04 -1.20 44.46
C SER A 277 21.00 -0.20 45.01
N ASP A 278 20.84 0.97 44.37
CA ASP A 278 19.86 1.99 44.75
C ASP A 278 18.54 1.91 43.93
N ALA A 279 18.42 0.93 43.03
CA ALA A 279 17.42 0.93 41.95
C ALA A 279 16.00 0.42 42.31
N GLY A 280 15.69 0.23 43.59
CA GLY A 280 14.35 -0.19 44.05
C GLY A 280 14.12 -1.71 44.03
N LEU A 281 13.07 -2.16 44.72
CA LEU A 281 12.88 -3.58 45.04
C LEU A 281 12.63 -4.47 43.81
N ALA A 282 11.88 -4.00 42.80
CA ALA A 282 11.60 -4.75 41.58
C ALA A 282 12.85 -4.94 40.70
N TYR A 283 13.75 -3.95 40.71
CA TYR A 283 15.03 -4.02 40.01
C TYR A 283 15.93 -5.12 40.58
N ASN A 284 16.03 -5.22 41.91
CA ASN A 284 16.82 -6.28 42.56
C ASN A 284 16.24 -7.67 42.25
N ALA A 285 14.91 -7.80 42.24
CA ALA A 285 14.25 -9.05 41.89
C ALA A 285 14.47 -9.45 40.42
N PHE A 286 14.53 -8.47 39.51
CA PHE A 286 14.88 -8.69 38.11
C PHE A 286 16.32 -9.20 37.96
N PHE A 287 17.25 -8.54 38.65
CA PHE A 287 18.66 -8.91 38.68
C PHE A 287 18.86 -10.36 39.17
N ASP A 288 18.25 -10.70 40.30
CA ASP A 288 18.35 -12.04 40.91
C ASP A 288 17.77 -13.14 40.00
N ALA A 289 16.70 -12.83 39.25
CA ALA A 289 15.96 -13.83 38.48
C ALA A 289 16.50 -14.05 37.06
N ILE A 290 17.04 -13.02 36.40
CA ILE A 290 17.47 -13.07 35.00
C ILE A 290 18.95 -12.71 34.88
N GLY A 291 19.38 -11.57 35.43
CA GLY A 291 20.77 -11.14 35.45
C GLY A 291 20.93 -9.62 35.30
N PRO A 292 22.18 -9.13 35.19
CA PRO A 292 22.49 -7.71 35.06
C PRO A 292 21.82 -7.08 33.84
N SER A 293 21.38 -5.83 34.03
CA SER A 293 20.98 -4.95 32.94
C SER A 293 22.09 -4.83 31.90
N TYR A 294 21.71 -4.58 30.66
CA TYR A 294 22.62 -4.38 29.53
C TYR A 294 23.49 -5.60 29.15
N ASN A 295 23.28 -6.77 29.75
CA ASN A 295 24.00 -8.01 29.45
C ASN A 295 23.05 -9.18 29.14
N MET A 296 21.83 -8.87 28.75
CA MET A 296 20.80 -9.85 28.40
C MET A 296 20.63 -9.96 26.90
N ASP A 297 20.38 -11.18 26.44
CA ASP A 297 20.10 -11.49 25.05
C ASP A 297 18.60 -11.78 24.92
N LEU A 298 17.91 -10.99 24.10
CA LEU A 298 16.50 -11.18 23.77
C LEU A 298 16.40 -11.90 22.43
N THR A 299 15.78 -13.08 22.40
CA THR A 299 15.67 -13.89 21.17
C THR A 299 14.22 -14.18 20.83
N TYR A 300 13.79 -13.90 19.60
CA TYR A 300 12.45 -14.24 19.13
C TYR A 300 12.31 -15.76 18.97
N ILE A 301 11.26 -16.34 19.53
CA ILE A 301 10.94 -17.76 19.38
C ILE A 301 9.92 -17.94 18.26
N LEU A 302 10.24 -18.77 17.27
CA LEU A 302 9.31 -19.17 16.22
C LEU A 302 8.36 -20.29 16.71
N PRO A 303 7.08 -20.28 16.31
CA PRO A 303 6.19 -21.41 16.56
C PRO A 303 6.72 -22.70 15.92
N PRO A 304 6.64 -23.86 16.59
CA PRO A 304 7.05 -25.13 16.01
C PRO A 304 6.25 -25.46 14.73
N THR A 305 6.92 -25.90 13.67
CA THR A 305 6.29 -26.29 12.39
C THR A 305 5.15 -27.29 12.56
N PRO A 306 5.26 -28.34 13.40
CA PRO A 306 4.15 -29.27 13.62
C PRO A 306 2.90 -28.61 14.24
N LEU A 307 3.07 -27.62 15.12
CA LEU A 307 1.97 -26.88 15.72
C LEU A 307 1.27 -26.00 14.68
N LEU A 308 2.04 -25.37 13.79
CA LEU A 308 1.53 -24.59 12.66
C LEU A 308 0.69 -25.42 11.68
N GLU A 309 1.11 -26.66 11.41
CA GLU A 309 0.36 -27.59 10.55
C GLU A 309 -0.98 -27.99 11.17
N VAL A 310 -0.97 -28.37 12.45
CA VAL A 310 -2.21 -28.70 13.19
C VAL A 310 -3.16 -27.51 13.22
N TYR A 311 -2.66 -26.34 13.61
CA TYR A 311 -3.44 -25.12 13.66
C TYR A 311 -3.99 -24.71 12.29
N GLY A 312 -3.18 -24.83 11.23
CA GLY A 312 -3.61 -24.58 9.85
C GLY A 312 -4.78 -25.46 9.43
N ASN A 313 -4.76 -26.74 9.83
CA ASN A 313 -5.86 -27.68 9.55
C ASN A 313 -7.12 -27.36 10.36
N ILE A 314 -6.98 -27.01 11.65
CA ILE A 314 -8.09 -26.58 12.51
C ILE A 314 -8.71 -25.30 11.95
N LYS A 315 -7.89 -24.31 11.59
CA LYS A 315 -8.33 -23.05 11.00
C LYS A 315 -9.06 -23.28 9.67
N ALA A 316 -8.55 -24.16 8.81
CA ALA A 316 -9.25 -24.53 7.58
C ALA A 316 -10.60 -25.24 7.83
N ALA A 317 -10.68 -26.13 8.83
CA ALA A 317 -11.94 -26.76 9.23
C ALA A 317 -12.94 -25.73 9.77
N TRP A 318 -12.49 -24.80 10.60
CA TRP A 318 -13.29 -23.69 11.12
C TRP A 318 -13.80 -22.77 10.00
N HIS A 319 -12.93 -22.36 9.08
CA HIS A 319 -13.33 -21.55 7.92
C HIS A 319 -14.40 -22.24 7.08
N ARG A 320 -14.25 -23.55 6.79
CA ARG A 320 -15.28 -24.32 6.08
C ARG A 320 -16.61 -24.34 6.82
N GLN A 321 -16.60 -24.56 8.13
CA GLN A 321 -17.81 -24.52 8.96
C GLN A 321 -18.54 -23.17 8.85
N LYS A 322 -17.80 -22.05 8.90
CA LYS A 322 -18.39 -20.70 8.75
C LYS A 322 -19.06 -20.50 7.39
N THR A 323 -18.50 -21.06 6.32
CA THR A 323 -19.08 -20.94 4.97
C THR A 323 -20.28 -21.86 4.72
N GLN A 324 -20.34 -23.03 5.38
CA GLN A 324 -21.34 -24.07 5.11
C GLN A 324 -22.57 -24.01 6.04
N ASP A 325 -22.42 -23.55 7.29
CA ASP A 325 -23.52 -23.45 8.25
C ASP A 325 -23.98 -22.00 8.44
N ALA A 326 -25.09 -21.66 7.78
CA ALA A 326 -25.72 -20.34 7.88
C ALA A 326 -26.07 -19.96 9.33
N ALA A 327 -26.41 -20.93 10.19
CA ALA A 327 -26.70 -20.65 11.60
C ALA A 327 -25.43 -20.22 12.34
N THR A 328 -24.30 -20.89 12.10
CA THR A 328 -23.00 -20.51 12.67
C THR A 328 -22.59 -19.09 12.23
N ALA A 329 -22.79 -18.76 10.95
CA ALA A 329 -22.53 -17.41 10.45
C ALA A 329 -23.42 -16.35 11.12
N SER A 330 -24.72 -16.63 11.33
CA SER A 330 -25.60 -15.69 12.03
C SER A 330 -25.25 -15.51 13.51
N PHE A 331 -24.78 -16.56 14.18
CA PHE A 331 -24.33 -16.46 15.57
C PHE A 331 -23.06 -15.61 15.72
N LEU A 332 -22.13 -15.70 14.75
CA LEU A 332 -20.94 -14.85 14.73
C LEU A 332 -21.28 -13.36 14.57
N LEU A 333 -22.29 -13.03 13.75
CA LEU A 333 -22.77 -11.65 13.60
C LEU A 333 -23.44 -11.10 14.86
N ALA A 334 -23.96 -11.98 15.73
CA ALA A 334 -24.57 -11.60 17.01
C ALA A 334 -23.55 -11.43 18.15
N MET A 335 -22.30 -11.90 17.97
CA MET A 335 -21.24 -11.71 18.96
C MET A 335 -20.61 -10.31 18.86
N PRO A 336 -20.12 -9.76 19.99
CA PRO A 336 -19.24 -8.60 19.97
C PRO A 336 -18.03 -8.85 19.07
N THR A 337 -17.60 -7.84 18.32
CA THR A 337 -16.42 -7.92 17.44
C THR A 337 -15.14 -8.25 18.21
N GLN A 338 -15.08 -7.83 19.47
CA GLN A 338 -14.00 -8.09 20.41
C GLN A 338 -14.58 -8.21 21.83
N THR A 339 -14.03 -9.11 22.64
CA THR A 339 -14.37 -9.27 24.07
C THR A 339 -13.10 -9.16 24.89
N ASP A 340 -13.17 -8.39 25.98
CA ASP A 340 -12.09 -8.24 26.95
C ASP A 340 -12.27 -9.21 28.11
N PHE A 341 -11.15 -9.71 28.64
CA PHE A 341 -11.05 -10.61 29.77
C PHE A 341 -10.07 -10.02 30.79
N ASP A 342 -10.50 -9.90 32.04
CA ASP A 342 -9.73 -9.49 33.20
C ASP A 342 -9.24 -10.72 33.99
N MET A 343 -8.64 -11.66 33.28
CA MET A 343 -8.27 -12.96 33.84
C MET A 343 -7.04 -12.87 34.76
N ILE A 344 -7.15 -13.48 35.94
CA ILE A 344 -6.07 -13.55 36.92
C ILE A 344 -5.86 -15.00 37.35
N PRO A 345 -4.64 -15.57 37.24
CA PRO A 345 -4.32 -16.89 37.77
C PRO A 345 -4.78 -17.08 39.21
N SER A 346 -5.29 -18.27 39.53
CA SER A 346 -5.80 -18.61 40.86
C SER A 346 -4.73 -18.41 41.96
N SER A 347 -3.48 -18.78 41.65
CA SER A 347 -2.30 -18.57 42.49
C SER A 347 -2.08 -17.10 42.84
N TRP A 348 -2.27 -16.20 41.87
CA TRP A 348 -2.07 -14.75 42.05
C TRP A 348 -3.27 -14.07 42.70
N ARG A 349 -4.48 -14.56 42.45
CA ARG A 349 -5.70 -14.05 43.06
C ARG A 349 -5.71 -14.21 44.58
N GLN A 350 -5.26 -15.36 45.07
CA GLN A 350 -5.16 -15.57 46.52
C GLN A 350 -4.25 -14.51 47.18
N MET A 351 -3.19 -14.09 46.47
CA MET A 351 -2.30 -13.03 46.92
C MET A 351 -2.93 -11.64 46.79
N ALA A 352 -3.64 -11.34 45.71
CA ALA A 352 -4.27 -10.03 45.48
C ALA A 352 -5.45 -9.75 46.42
N ASN A 353 -6.23 -10.77 46.80
CA ASN A 353 -7.38 -10.62 47.70
C ASN A 353 -6.98 -10.48 49.17
N GLY A 354 -5.80 -10.96 49.57
CA GLY A 354 -5.22 -10.70 50.88
C GLY A 354 -4.47 -9.36 50.83
N SER A 355 -4.84 -8.39 51.65
CA SER A 355 -4.39 -6.97 51.62
C SER A 355 -2.88 -6.70 51.76
N ALA A 356 -2.01 -7.71 51.64
CA ALA A 356 -0.58 -7.68 51.93
C ALA A 356 0.34 -7.77 50.69
N ALA A 357 -0.14 -8.25 49.54
CA ALA A 357 0.71 -8.40 48.35
C ALA A 357 0.66 -7.18 47.43
N VAL A 358 1.83 -6.67 47.04
CA VAL A 358 1.98 -5.55 46.09
C VAL A 358 2.66 -6.05 44.82
N PHE A 359 2.07 -5.77 43.67
CA PHE A 359 2.55 -6.14 42.34
C PHE A 359 3.28 -4.97 41.68
N PHE A 360 4.48 -5.19 41.14
CA PHE A 360 5.32 -4.13 40.56
C PHE A 360 5.48 -4.21 39.03
N GLY A 361 4.77 -5.12 38.34
CA GLY A 361 4.81 -5.20 36.88
C GLY A 361 4.85 -6.61 36.32
N GLY A 362 4.30 -6.78 35.11
CA GLY A 362 4.38 -8.00 34.30
C GLY A 362 5.36 -7.93 33.13
N ASN A 363 6.04 -6.79 32.96
CA ASN A 363 7.08 -6.58 31.97
C ASN A 363 8.46 -6.53 32.66
N PRO A 364 9.36 -7.51 32.44
CA PRO A 364 10.68 -7.50 33.04
C PRO A 364 11.53 -6.28 32.70
N LEU A 365 11.26 -5.65 31.56
CA LEU A 365 11.98 -4.46 31.09
C LEU A 365 11.50 -3.16 31.77
N CYS A 366 10.41 -3.21 32.54
CA CYS A 366 9.82 -2.05 33.22
C CYS A 366 10.13 -2.08 34.73
N VAL A 367 11.41 -2.00 35.07
CA VAL A 367 11.92 -2.15 36.45
C VAL A 367 11.58 -1.01 37.42
N TYR A 368 11.02 0.10 36.93
CA TYR A 368 10.69 1.30 37.71
C TYR A 368 9.17 1.55 37.85
N GLN A 369 8.34 0.55 37.56
CA GLN A 369 6.88 0.69 37.68
C GLN A 369 6.45 0.79 39.15
N PRO A 370 5.43 1.61 39.47
CA PRO A 370 4.92 1.71 40.83
C PRO A 370 4.14 0.44 41.21
N GLY A 371 4.10 0.15 42.51
CA GLY A 371 3.38 -1.00 43.05
C GLY A 371 1.86 -0.82 43.01
N THR A 372 1.13 -1.87 42.65
CA THR A 372 -0.35 -1.92 42.60
C THR A 372 -0.90 -3.10 43.40
N PRO A 373 -2.16 -3.02 43.88
CA PRO A 373 -2.82 -4.15 44.56
C PRO A 373 -3.30 -5.25 43.60
N TYR A 374 -3.22 -5.02 42.29
CA TYR A 374 -3.62 -5.95 41.24
C TYR A 374 -2.42 -6.29 40.33
N PRO A 375 -2.40 -7.50 39.71
CA PRO A 375 -1.41 -7.86 38.70
C PRO A 375 -1.44 -6.92 37.50
N GLN A 376 -0.26 -6.55 36.99
CA GLN A 376 -0.11 -5.63 35.87
C GLN A 376 0.06 -6.37 34.54
N GLN A 377 -0.11 -5.70 33.42
CA GLN A 377 -0.07 -6.28 32.07
C GLN A 377 1.29 -6.92 31.71
N MET A 378 1.23 -7.91 30.82
CA MET A 378 2.39 -8.59 30.19
C MET A 378 3.25 -7.61 29.38
N PHE A 379 4.52 -7.97 29.14
CA PHE A 379 5.40 -7.18 28.29
C PHE A 379 4.83 -7.01 26.86
N GLY A 380 5.16 -5.90 26.22
CA GLY A 380 4.76 -5.60 24.85
C GLY A 380 5.85 -4.88 24.10
N PHE A 381 5.89 -5.04 22.77
CA PHE A 381 6.75 -4.28 21.89
C PHE A 381 6.44 -2.78 21.98
N ASP A 382 5.16 -2.43 22.06
CA ASP A 382 4.64 -1.07 22.20
C ASP A 382 4.59 -0.57 23.65
N ASP A 383 5.25 -1.26 24.59
CA ASP A 383 5.27 -0.88 26.01
C ASP A 383 6.52 -0.05 26.36
N GLY A 384 6.29 1.24 26.63
CA GLY A 384 7.30 2.20 27.06
C GLY A 384 7.44 2.38 28.57
N CYS A 385 6.80 1.52 29.37
CA CYS A 385 6.84 1.59 30.84
C CYS A 385 6.27 2.89 31.44
N THR A 386 5.37 3.57 30.73
CA THR A 386 4.79 4.87 31.16
C THR A 386 3.40 4.75 31.77
N ALA A 387 2.69 3.64 31.53
CA ALA A 387 1.35 3.41 32.02
C ALA A 387 1.29 2.08 32.77
N VAL A 388 0.51 2.07 33.85
CA VAL A 388 0.20 0.85 34.60
C VAL A 388 -1.17 0.37 34.16
N VAL A 389 -1.20 -0.80 33.51
CA VAL A 389 -2.43 -1.39 32.98
C VAL A 389 -2.68 -2.71 33.73
N PRO A 390 -3.91 -2.99 34.19
CA PRO A 390 -4.23 -4.29 34.78
C PRO A 390 -3.97 -5.46 33.81
N LEU A 391 -3.65 -6.64 34.36
CA LEU A 391 -3.55 -7.86 33.57
C LEU A 391 -4.89 -8.19 32.90
N GLY A 392 -4.85 -8.38 31.59
CA GLY A 392 -6.02 -8.76 30.81
C GLY A 392 -5.67 -9.21 29.40
N SER A 393 -6.61 -9.85 28.73
CA SER A 393 -6.51 -10.28 27.34
C SER A 393 -7.76 -9.86 26.58
N THR A 394 -7.63 -9.72 25.28
CA THR A 394 -8.77 -9.47 24.40
C THR A 394 -8.85 -10.62 23.40
N ALA A 395 -10.05 -10.92 22.91
CA ALA A 395 -10.26 -11.98 21.93
C ALA A 395 -11.36 -11.65 20.94
N THR A 396 -11.20 -12.16 19.72
CA THR A 396 -12.24 -12.11 18.69
C THR A 396 -13.08 -13.38 18.75
N PRO A 397 -14.30 -13.38 18.18
CA PRO A 397 -15.10 -14.61 18.08
C PRO A 397 -14.35 -15.77 17.41
N ASP A 398 -13.52 -15.48 16.41
CA ASP A 398 -12.70 -16.48 15.72
C ASP A 398 -11.63 -17.08 16.65
N THR A 399 -10.89 -16.24 17.39
CA THR A 399 -9.85 -16.73 18.29
C THR A 399 -10.42 -17.50 19.49
N LEU A 400 -11.61 -17.14 19.98
CA LEU A 400 -12.31 -17.90 21.03
C LEU A 400 -12.67 -19.33 20.60
N VAL A 401 -13.25 -19.49 19.42
CA VAL A 401 -13.60 -20.82 18.88
C VAL A 401 -12.34 -21.64 18.65
N LEU A 402 -11.30 -21.04 18.07
CA LEU A 402 -10.02 -21.71 17.82
C LEU A 402 -9.32 -22.12 19.12
N ALA A 403 -9.31 -21.26 20.15
CA ALA A 403 -8.76 -21.57 21.46
C ALA A 403 -9.50 -22.74 22.14
N TRP A 404 -10.83 -22.79 22.03
CA TRP A 404 -11.63 -23.90 22.56
C TRP A 404 -11.32 -25.23 21.84
N LEU A 405 -11.18 -25.19 20.50
CA LEU A 405 -10.80 -26.37 19.71
C LEU A 405 -9.38 -26.86 20.05
N LEU A 406 -8.43 -25.95 20.25
CA LEU A 406 -7.09 -26.33 20.68
C LEU A 406 -7.09 -26.95 22.07
N SER A 407 -7.85 -26.37 23.00
CA SER A 407 -8.05 -26.89 24.35
C SER A 407 -8.61 -28.32 24.30
N SER A 408 -9.63 -28.58 23.48
CA SER A 408 -10.26 -29.90 23.39
C SER A 408 -9.40 -30.97 22.71
N ILE A 409 -8.46 -30.57 21.86
CA ILE A 409 -7.58 -31.50 21.13
C ILE A 409 -6.35 -31.88 21.93
N PHE A 410 -5.75 -30.93 22.66
CA PHE A 410 -4.46 -31.12 23.32
C PHE A 410 -4.55 -31.37 24.82
N GLN A 411 -5.66 -31.00 25.47
CA GLN A 411 -5.81 -31.25 26.90
C GLN A 411 -6.40 -32.63 27.17
N PRO A 412 -5.96 -33.31 28.25
CA PRO A 412 -6.55 -34.58 28.67
C PRO A 412 -8.00 -34.43 29.16
N THR A 413 -8.34 -33.26 29.69
CA THR A 413 -9.67 -32.91 30.22
C THR A 413 -10.09 -31.56 29.69
N VAL A 414 -11.28 -31.48 29.08
CA VAL A 414 -11.84 -30.22 28.58
C VAL A 414 -12.44 -29.45 29.76
N PRO A 415 -12.05 -28.18 30.01
CA PRO A 415 -12.58 -27.40 31.12
C PRO A 415 -14.04 -27.01 30.87
N THR A 416 -14.81 -26.85 31.94
CA THR A 416 -16.17 -26.31 31.84
C THR A 416 -16.15 -24.79 31.70
N VAL A 417 -17.18 -24.21 31.09
CA VAL A 417 -17.29 -22.75 30.90
C VAL A 417 -17.26 -22.00 32.22
N THR A 418 -17.90 -22.56 33.26
CA THR A 418 -17.89 -22.00 34.61
C THR A 418 -16.50 -21.99 35.24
N GLU A 419 -15.69 -23.03 35.01
CA GLU A 419 -14.31 -23.07 35.52
C GLU A 419 -13.42 -22.06 34.79
N VAL A 420 -13.56 -21.93 33.46
CA VAL A 420 -12.82 -20.92 32.67
C VAL A 420 -13.17 -19.50 33.13
N CYS A 421 -14.45 -19.20 33.26
CA CYS A 421 -14.91 -17.86 33.66
C CYS A 421 -14.75 -17.60 35.17
N ALA A 422 -14.37 -18.60 35.97
CA ALA A 422 -13.95 -18.36 37.34
C ALA A 422 -12.64 -17.57 37.41
N PHE A 423 -11.84 -17.46 36.34
CA PHE A 423 -10.59 -16.69 36.29
C PHE A 423 -10.79 -15.18 36.04
N THR A 424 -11.94 -14.76 35.52
CA THR A 424 -12.31 -13.33 35.38
C THR A 424 -12.78 -12.74 36.71
N GLN A 425 -12.65 -11.42 36.90
CA GLN A 425 -13.10 -10.73 38.12
C GLN A 425 -14.46 -10.07 37.94
N ASP A 426 -14.51 -8.97 37.19
CA ASP A 426 -15.70 -8.14 36.97
C ASP A 426 -16.50 -8.57 35.73
N LEU A 427 -15.88 -9.37 34.83
CA LEU A 427 -16.45 -9.72 33.51
C LEU A 427 -17.03 -11.15 33.41
N VAL A 428 -17.34 -11.80 34.53
CA VAL A 428 -17.78 -13.22 34.59
C VAL A 428 -19.01 -13.52 33.71
N ALA A 429 -20.02 -12.62 33.71
CA ALA A 429 -21.24 -12.81 32.91
C ALA A 429 -20.99 -12.69 31.40
N ALA A 430 -20.15 -11.73 31.00
CA ALA A 430 -19.74 -11.57 29.61
C ALA A 430 -18.91 -12.78 29.14
N CYS A 431 -17.94 -13.20 29.94
CA CYS A 431 -17.14 -14.42 29.71
C CYS A 431 -18.05 -15.64 29.51
N SER A 432 -18.97 -15.88 30.45
CA SER A 432 -19.84 -17.07 30.41
C SER A 432 -20.66 -17.12 29.13
N THR A 433 -21.15 -15.96 28.67
CA THR A 433 -21.96 -15.86 27.45
C THR A 433 -21.13 -16.19 26.21
N VAL A 434 -19.97 -15.55 26.04
CA VAL A 434 -19.16 -15.71 24.81
C VAL A 434 -18.45 -17.06 24.75
N VAL A 435 -17.95 -17.56 25.88
CA VAL A 435 -17.26 -18.85 25.95
C VAL A 435 -18.25 -20.01 25.77
N GLN A 436 -19.46 -19.92 26.33
CA GLN A 436 -20.52 -20.92 26.09
C GLN A 436 -20.90 -21.00 24.61
N LEU A 437 -21.01 -19.85 23.94
CA LEU A 437 -21.31 -19.81 22.52
C LEU A 437 -20.16 -20.39 21.68
N ALA A 438 -18.91 -20.03 22.00
CA ALA A 438 -17.73 -20.59 21.34
C ALA A 438 -17.65 -22.12 21.51
N ALA A 439 -17.89 -22.63 22.72
CA ALA A 439 -17.92 -24.07 23.01
C ALA A 439 -19.01 -24.81 22.22
N THR A 440 -20.20 -24.23 22.11
CA THR A 440 -21.33 -24.80 21.36
C THR A 440 -21.04 -24.86 19.86
N ILE A 441 -20.40 -23.81 19.32
CA ILE A 441 -20.00 -23.76 17.91
C ILE A 441 -18.86 -24.74 17.63
N ALA A 442 -17.89 -24.86 18.54
CA ALA A 442 -16.75 -25.77 18.39
C ALA A 442 -17.19 -27.24 18.25
N GLN A 443 -18.28 -27.66 18.90
CA GLN A 443 -18.86 -29.01 18.75
C GLN A 443 -19.34 -29.32 17.32
N LYS A 444 -19.65 -28.30 16.51
CA LYS A 444 -20.08 -28.47 15.12
C LYS A 444 -18.90 -28.66 14.15
N VAL A 445 -17.68 -28.32 14.57
CA VAL A 445 -16.49 -28.44 13.72
C VAL A 445 -16.03 -29.89 13.70
N SER A 446 -15.84 -30.45 12.50
CA SER A 446 -15.43 -31.86 12.36
C SER A 446 -14.07 -32.14 13.04
N PRO A 447 -13.91 -33.29 13.72
CA PRO A 447 -12.69 -33.57 14.50
C PRO A 447 -11.44 -33.71 13.61
N VAL A 448 -10.41 -32.91 13.92
CA VAL A 448 -9.07 -32.97 13.29
C VAL A 448 -8.13 -33.76 14.22
N ALA A 449 -8.30 -35.09 14.29
CA ALA A 449 -7.67 -35.90 15.35
C ALA A 449 -6.25 -36.46 15.03
N VAL A 450 -5.80 -36.46 13.77
CA VAL A 450 -4.68 -37.32 13.35
C VAL A 450 -3.28 -36.75 13.64
N LEU A 451 -3.14 -35.44 13.86
CA LEU A 451 -1.83 -34.77 14.01
C LEU A 451 -1.46 -34.35 15.44
N SER A 452 -2.40 -34.32 16.39
CA SER A 452 -2.17 -33.82 17.75
C SER A 452 -1.21 -34.67 18.58
N GLN A 453 -1.11 -35.97 18.30
CA GLN A 453 -0.19 -36.89 19.02
C GLN A 453 1.31 -36.63 18.78
N ARG A 454 1.68 -35.79 17.81
CA ARG A 454 3.10 -35.53 17.47
C ARG A 454 3.67 -34.25 18.08
N VAL A 455 2.87 -33.49 18.84
CA VAL A 455 3.25 -32.14 19.29
C VAL A 455 2.86 -31.94 20.75
N ASP A 456 3.86 -31.70 21.59
CA ASP A 456 3.65 -31.24 22.97
C ASP A 456 4.13 -29.79 23.10
N PRO A 457 3.21 -28.80 23.07
CA PRO A 457 3.58 -27.39 23.17
C PRO A 457 4.04 -26.99 24.57
N THR A 458 3.85 -27.82 25.60
CA THR A 458 4.34 -27.54 26.95
C THR A 458 5.87 -27.58 27.05
N THR A 459 6.54 -28.23 26.09
CA THR A 459 8.00 -28.29 25.97
C THR A 459 8.67 -26.92 25.81
N LEU A 460 7.95 -25.93 25.29
CA LEU A 460 8.46 -24.56 25.13
C LEU A 460 8.53 -23.80 26.47
N ASN A 461 7.87 -24.30 27.52
CA ASN A 461 7.83 -23.72 28.86
C ASN A 461 7.46 -22.22 28.92
N ILE A 462 6.60 -21.78 27.99
CA ILE A 462 6.17 -20.38 27.85
C ILE A 462 5.42 -19.95 29.11
N SER A 463 5.75 -18.77 29.64
CA SER A 463 5.17 -18.26 30.88
C SER A 463 4.82 -16.76 30.80
N ILE A 464 4.02 -16.32 31.76
CA ILE A 464 3.83 -14.92 32.12
C ILE A 464 4.42 -14.70 33.52
N VAL A 465 4.81 -13.46 33.84
CA VAL A 465 5.50 -13.16 35.09
C VAL A 465 4.91 -11.96 35.80
N GLN A 466 5.18 -11.84 37.10
CA GLN A 466 4.92 -10.66 37.92
C GLN A 466 6.02 -10.46 38.95
N TYR A 467 6.34 -9.22 39.26
CA TYR A 467 7.11 -8.86 40.45
C TYR A 467 6.17 -8.71 41.65
N VAL A 468 6.37 -9.47 42.72
CA VAL A 468 5.47 -9.46 43.88
C VAL A 468 6.26 -9.30 45.18
N ASN A 469 5.82 -8.38 46.06
CA ASN A 469 6.26 -8.33 47.44
C ASN A 469 5.33 -9.18 48.31
N SER A 470 5.81 -10.33 48.79
CA SER A 470 5.07 -11.23 49.68
C SER A 470 5.52 -11.01 51.12
N SER A 471 4.89 -10.06 51.83
CA SER A 471 4.91 -9.85 53.30
C SER A 471 6.25 -9.65 54.04
N ASN A 472 7.42 -9.85 53.42
CA ASN A 472 8.77 -9.76 54.04
C ASN A 472 9.65 -8.65 53.42
N ASP A 473 9.06 -7.64 52.76
CA ASP A 473 9.77 -6.58 52.00
C ASP A 473 10.75 -7.08 50.92
N LYS A 474 10.69 -8.37 50.58
CA LYS A 474 11.45 -8.96 49.48
C LYS A 474 10.55 -9.14 48.27
N VAL A 475 10.81 -8.36 47.22
CA VAL A 475 10.18 -8.56 45.91
C VAL A 475 10.83 -9.76 45.23
N ALA A 476 10.01 -10.64 44.66
CA ALA A 476 10.46 -11.78 43.86
C ALA A 476 9.72 -11.82 42.52
N LEU A 477 10.40 -12.32 41.48
CA LEU A 477 9.79 -12.58 40.18
C LEU A 477 9.08 -13.94 40.22
N ILE A 478 7.75 -13.94 40.26
CA ILE A 478 6.94 -15.15 40.17
C ILE A 478 6.54 -15.42 38.72
N ARG A 479 6.38 -16.71 38.39
CA ARG A 479 6.06 -17.18 37.02
C ARG A 479 4.77 -18.00 37.04
N GLN A 480 3.96 -17.85 36.01
CA GLN A 480 2.80 -18.69 35.74
C GLN A 480 2.95 -19.27 34.31
N PRO A 481 3.08 -20.59 34.15
CA PRO A 481 3.07 -21.23 32.83
C PRO A 481 1.79 -20.90 32.08
N ILE A 482 1.89 -20.67 30.76
CA ILE A 482 0.70 -20.34 29.95
C ILE A 482 -0.16 -21.58 29.70
N LEU A 483 0.49 -22.74 29.56
CA LEU A 483 -0.14 -24.06 29.53
C LEU A 483 0.26 -24.79 30.80
N ASP A 484 -0.71 -25.00 31.69
CA ASP A 484 -0.56 -25.73 32.94
C ASP A 484 -1.26 -27.09 32.84
N LEU A 485 -0.49 -28.17 32.97
CA LEU A 485 -1.01 -29.54 32.91
C LEU A 485 -1.92 -29.88 34.11
N GLN A 486 -1.84 -29.12 35.21
CA GLN A 486 -2.65 -29.32 36.41
C GLN A 486 -3.91 -28.45 36.41
N ASP A 487 -3.95 -27.40 35.59
CA ASP A 487 -5.07 -26.45 35.52
C ASP A 487 -5.53 -26.27 34.06
N ALA A 488 -6.46 -27.14 33.65
CA ALA A 488 -7.03 -27.11 32.31
C ALA A 488 -7.82 -25.82 32.03
N ALA A 489 -8.41 -25.21 33.06
CA ALA A 489 -9.23 -24.00 32.92
C ALA A 489 -8.37 -22.75 32.72
N TRP A 490 -7.25 -22.61 33.44
CA TRP A 490 -6.26 -21.55 33.15
C TRP A 490 -5.67 -21.70 31.75
N SER A 491 -5.34 -22.94 31.37
CA SER A 491 -4.76 -23.26 30.07
C SER A 491 -5.63 -22.87 28.87
N PHE A 492 -6.95 -22.68 29.04
CA PHE A 492 -7.80 -22.09 27.99
C PHE A 492 -7.31 -20.69 27.58
N TYR A 493 -6.99 -19.82 28.54
CA TYR A 493 -6.43 -18.50 28.25
C TYR A 493 -5.03 -18.59 27.64
N GLY A 494 -4.30 -19.66 27.96
CA GLY A 494 -3.05 -19.98 27.27
C GLY A 494 -3.23 -20.39 25.82
N TRP A 495 -4.23 -21.21 25.52
CA TRP A 495 -4.58 -21.56 24.14
C TRP A 495 -5.09 -20.37 23.34
N LEU A 496 -5.77 -19.42 24.00
CA LEU A 496 -6.14 -18.13 23.42
C LEU A 496 -4.91 -17.32 23.04
N ALA A 497 -3.95 -17.17 23.95
CA ALA A 497 -2.69 -16.47 23.66
C ALA A 497 -1.81 -17.21 22.62
N ILE A 498 -1.83 -18.55 22.59
CA ILE A 498 -1.14 -19.33 21.56
C ILE A 498 -1.82 -19.14 20.19
N ALA A 499 -3.16 -19.13 20.13
CA ALA A 499 -3.86 -18.83 18.88
C ALA A 499 -3.46 -17.44 18.36
N ASP A 500 -3.43 -16.42 19.22
CA ASP A 500 -2.96 -15.08 18.86
C ASP A 500 -1.49 -15.08 18.38
N TRP A 501 -0.61 -15.87 19.01
CA TRP A 501 0.79 -16.03 18.57
C TRP A 501 0.87 -16.66 17.18
N LEU A 502 0.06 -17.68 16.90
CA LEU A 502 -0.03 -18.33 15.59
C LEU A 502 -0.69 -17.43 14.53
N GLU A 503 -1.47 -16.43 14.91
CA GLU A 503 -1.99 -15.40 14.01
C GLU A 503 -1.04 -14.18 13.85
N GLY A 504 0.02 -14.09 14.66
CA GLY A 504 0.99 -13.00 14.64
C GLY A 504 0.57 -11.75 15.42
N SER A 505 -0.49 -11.84 16.23
CA SER A 505 -0.97 -10.78 17.12
C SER A 505 -0.21 -10.75 18.45
N ARG A 506 0.49 -11.83 18.80
CA ARG A 506 1.44 -11.93 19.92
C ARG A 506 2.79 -12.42 19.44
N GLU A 507 3.81 -12.26 20.27
CA GLU A 507 5.13 -12.83 20.08
C GLU A 507 5.67 -13.47 21.36
N VAL A 508 6.60 -14.41 21.19
CA VAL A 508 7.29 -15.08 22.29
C VAL A 508 8.75 -14.71 22.21
N VAL A 509 9.28 -14.18 23.32
CA VAL A 509 10.67 -13.75 23.42
C VAL A 509 11.33 -14.50 24.56
N MET A 510 12.48 -15.11 24.27
CA MET A 510 13.36 -15.68 25.28
C MET A 510 14.20 -14.56 25.89
N PHE A 511 14.06 -14.36 27.20
CA PHE A 511 14.91 -13.49 28.00
C PHE A 511 16.01 -14.32 28.61
N THR A 512 17.24 -14.14 28.16
CA THR A 512 18.40 -14.87 28.68
C THR A 512 19.42 -13.90 29.27
N GLY A 513 19.66 -14.02 30.57
CA GLY A 513 20.72 -13.30 31.28
C GLY A 513 21.71 -14.27 31.93
N ASP A 514 22.50 -13.73 32.87
CA ASP A 514 23.56 -14.48 33.55
C ASP A 514 23.06 -15.37 34.70
N ALA A 515 21.88 -15.07 35.25
CA ALA A 515 21.27 -15.84 36.34
C ALA A 515 20.26 -16.88 35.81
N GLY A 516 19.50 -16.55 34.76
CA GLY A 516 18.44 -17.41 34.27
C GLY A 516 17.97 -17.13 32.85
N SER A 517 17.10 -18.01 32.35
CA SER A 517 16.41 -17.84 31.08
C SER A 517 14.92 -18.09 31.24
N ILE A 518 14.09 -17.25 30.60
CA ILE A 518 12.63 -17.31 30.69
C ILE A 518 12.00 -16.99 29.33
N PRO A 519 11.24 -17.92 28.71
CA PRO A 519 10.45 -17.62 27.54
C PRO A 519 9.13 -16.97 27.97
N LEU A 520 8.91 -15.74 27.50
CA LEU A 520 7.75 -14.94 27.87
C LEU A 520 6.83 -14.69 26.68
N MET A 521 5.53 -14.77 26.93
CA MET A 521 4.49 -14.37 25.99
C MET A 521 4.18 -12.89 26.11
N SER A 522 4.16 -12.18 24.98
CA SER A 522 3.77 -10.77 24.96
C SER A 522 2.27 -10.56 25.18
N LYS A 523 1.85 -9.35 25.54
CA LYS A 523 0.45 -8.93 25.37
C LYS A 523 0.04 -8.97 23.88
N ALA A 524 -1.27 -9.05 23.62
CA ALA A 524 -1.80 -8.95 22.27
C ALA A 524 -1.65 -7.52 21.74
N TYR A 525 -1.25 -7.40 20.47
CA TYR A 525 -1.08 -6.13 19.79
C TYR A 525 -2.26 -5.83 18.86
N ALA A 526 -2.58 -4.55 18.71
CA ALA A 526 -3.47 -4.12 17.63
C ALA A 526 -2.81 -4.36 16.26
N PRO A 527 -3.56 -4.80 15.24
CA PRO A 527 -3.04 -4.94 13.89
C PRO A 527 -2.69 -3.58 13.29
N LEU A 528 -1.68 -3.56 12.43
CA LEU A 528 -1.39 -2.42 11.55
C LEU A 528 -2.33 -2.46 10.36
N THR A 529 -2.63 -1.32 9.74
CA THR A 529 -3.54 -1.26 8.59
C THR A 529 -2.84 -0.78 7.33
N PHE A 530 -3.24 -1.33 6.19
CA PHE A 530 -2.78 -0.94 4.86
C PHE A 530 -3.97 -0.83 3.92
N THR A 531 -4.01 0.24 3.13
CA THR A 531 -5.05 0.42 2.10
C THR A 531 -4.42 0.25 0.73
N SER A 532 -4.97 -0.66 -0.07
CA SER A 532 -4.50 -0.87 -1.43
C SER A 532 -4.64 0.43 -2.24
N PRO A 533 -3.56 0.94 -2.86
CA PRO A 533 -3.62 2.17 -3.65
C PRO A 533 -4.52 1.96 -4.87
N THR A 534 -5.46 2.88 -5.08
CA THR A 534 -6.36 2.88 -6.26
C THR A 534 -5.59 3.18 -7.55
N GLU A 535 -4.55 4.01 -7.49
CA GLU A 535 -3.69 4.37 -8.64
C GLU A 535 -2.81 3.20 -9.14
N GLY A 536 -2.68 2.12 -8.37
CA GLY A 536 -1.89 0.93 -8.74
C GLY A 536 -2.68 -0.17 -9.46
N ILE A 537 -4.01 0.01 -9.63
CA ILE A 537 -4.88 -1.01 -10.23
C ILE A 537 -5.22 -0.63 -11.69
N PRO A 538 -4.82 -1.43 -12.70
CA PRO A 538 -4.98 -1.09 -14.11
C PRO A 538 -6.41 -1.32 -14.61
N THR A 539 -7.31 -0.36 -14.32
CA THR A 539 -8.71 -0.32 -14.77
C THR A 539 -8.89 0.42 -16.11
N GLU A 540 -7.98 1.33 -16.47
CA GLU A 540 -8.09 2.21 -17.65
C GLU A 540 -8.11 1.42 -18.98
N ALA A 541 -7.29 0.39 -19.08
CA ALA A 541 -7.35 -0.65 -20.09
C ALA A 541 -8.74 -1.23 -20.38
N ALA A 542 -9.53 -1.50 -19.33
CA ALA A 542 -10.85 -2.10 -19.46
C ALA A 542 -11.89 -1.07 -19.91
N SER A 543 -11.80 0.18 -19.45
CA SER A 543 -12.62 1.29 -19.94
C SER A 543 -12.35 1.60 -21.41
N LEU A 544 -11.09 1.58 -21.85
CA LEU A 544 -10.73 1.75 -23.26
C LEU A 544 -11.38 0.67 -24.12
N LEU A 545 -11.32 -0.59 -23.69
CA LEU A 545 -11.96 -1.69 -24.40
C LEU A 545 -13.47 -1.55 -24.47
N ARG A 546 -14.10 -1.16 -23.36
CA ARG A 546 -15.55 -0.88 -23.35
C ARG A 546 -15.93 0.24 -24.31
N ALA A 547 -15.15 1.33 -24.35
CA ALA A 547 -15.36 2.44 -25.28
C ALA A 547 -15.16 1.99 -26.75
N MET A 548 -14.16 1.15 -27.01
CA MET A 548 -13.89 0.59 -28.33
C MET A 548 -15.04 -0.34 -28.79
N TYR A 549 -15.52 -1.25 -27.94
CA TYR A 549 -16.67 -2.10 -28.25
C TYR A 549 -17.94 -1.27 -28.49
N LEU A 550 -18.20 -0.25 -27.66
CA LEU A 550 -19.31 0.69 -27.86
C LEU A 550 -19.23 1.40 -29.21
N TYR A 551 -18.04 1.87 -29.60
CA TYR A 551 -17.82 2.48 -30.91
C TYR A 551 -18.18 1.54 -32.06
N PHE A 552 -17.72 0.28 -31.99
CA PHE A 552 -18.05 -0.71 -32.99
C PHE A 552 -19.55 -1.01 -33.05
N ASP A 553 -20.20 -1.15 -31.90
CA ASP A 553 -21.64 -1.45 -31.83
C ASP A 553 -22.47 -0.30 -32.44
N LEU A 554 -22.12 0.95 -32.14
CA LEU A 554 -22.70 2.14 -32.77
C LEU A 554 -22.52 2.13 -34.29
N HIS A 555 -21.33 1.77 -34.76
CA HIS A 555 -21.00 1.75 -36.20
C HIS A 555 -21.75 0.64 -36.93
N PHE A 556 -21.77 -0.58 -36.37
CA PHE A 556 -22.54 -1.70 -36.91
C PHE A 556 -24.04 -1.41 -36.88
N PHE A 557 -24.56 -0.77 -35.84
CA PHE A 557 -25.95 -0.33 -35.77
C PHE A 557 -26.28 0.67 -36.88
N ALA A 558 -25.41 1.66 -37.14
CA ALA A 558 -25.61 2.62 -38.23
C ALA A 558 -25.62 1.94 -39.61
N VAL A 559 -24.69 1.01 -39.87
CA VAL A 559 -24.65 0.23 -41.12
C VAL A 559 -25.87 -0.69 -41.24
N ALA A 560 -26.29 -1.34 -40.16
CA ALA A 560 -27.49 -2.17 -40.14
C ALA A 560 -28.76 -1.34 -40.40
N ALA A 561 -28.87 -0.13 -39.83
CA ALA A 561 -29.97 0.79 -40.10
C ALA A 561 -30.00 1.22 -41.58
N LEU A 562 -28.84 1.54 -42.17
CA LEU A 562 -28.74 1.83 -43.61
C LEU A 562 -29.16 0.63 -44.47
N MET A 563 -28.74 -0.58 -44.10
CA MET A 563 -29.16 -1.81 -44.77
C MET A 563 -30.66 -2.07 -44.61
N ALA A 564 -31.26 -1.81 -43.44
CA ALA A 564 -32.69 -1.95 -43.19
C ALA A 564 -33.51 -0.96 -44.02
N VAL A 565 -33.06 0.30 -44.12
CA VAL A 565 -33.68 1.30 -45.00
C VAL A 565 -33.59 0.85 -46.46
N ALA A 566 -32.44 0.37 -46.91
CA ALA A 566 -32.29 -0.19 -48.25
C ALA A 566 -33.23 -1.39 -48.46
N TRP A 567 -33.38 -2.26 -47.46
CA TRP A 567 -34.32 -3.38 -47.48
C TRP A 567 -35.77 -2.92 -47.66
N VAL A 568 -36.23 -1.98 -46.83
CA VAL A 568 -37.60 -1.43 -46.86
C VAL A 568 -37.90 -0.74 -48.19
N VAL A 569 -36.95 0.05 -48.71
CA VAL A 569 -37.06 0.69 -50.03
C VAL A 569 -37.11 -0.34 -51.17
N SER A 570 -36.57 -1.55 -50.93
CA SER A 570 -36.60 -2.66 -51.88
C SER A 570 -37.89 -3.51 -51.80
N ILE A 571 -38.69 -3.42 -50.73
CA ILE A 571 -39.92 -4.22 -50.55
C ILE A 571 -40.94 -4.04 -51.68
N PRO A 572 -41.25 -2.83 -52.17
CA PRO A 572 -42.18 -2.62 -53.28
C PRO A 572 -41.73 -3.25 -54.61
N THR A 573 -40.46 -3.66 -54.71
CA THR A 573 -39.89 -4.27 -55.92
C THR A 573 -40.02 -5.79 -55.95
N LEU A 574 -40.29 -6.43 -54.79
CA LEU A 574 -40.46 -7.87 -54.65
C LEU A 574 -41.83 -8.37 -55.15
N SER A 575 -42.83 -7.49 -55.26
CA SER A 575 -44.19 -7.79 -55.73
C SER A 575 -44.31 -7.81 -57.26
N LEU A 576 -43.35 -7.23 -57.97
CA LEU A 576 -43.14 -7.44 -59.41
C LEU A 576 -42.24 -8.69 -59.54
N LYS A 577 -42.47 -9.58 -60.51
CA LYS A 577 -41.74 -10.87 -60.70
C LYS A 577 -40.20 -10.78 -60.92
N GLN A 578 -39.55 -9.68 -60.53
CA GLN A 578 -38.12 -9.42 -60.60
C GLN A 578 -37.49 -9.65 -59.22
N ARG A 579 -36.92 -10.85 -58.97
CA ARG A 579 -36.17 -11.13 -57.73
C ARG A 579 -34.85 -10.35 -57.72
N LEU A 580 -34.86 -9.15 -57.13
CA LEU A 580 -33.71 -8.23 -57.05
C LEU A 580 -32.84 -8.40 -55.78
N VAL A 581 -33.13 -9.41 -54.93
CA VAL A 581 -32.34 -9.68 -53.72
C VAL A 581 -31.73 -11.08 -53.80
N ALA A 582 -30.40 -11.13 -53.89
CA ALA A 582 -29.64 -12.38 -53.85
C ALA A 582 -29.49 -12.83 -52.39
N GLY A 583 -30.30 -13.78 -51.94
CA GLY A 583 -30.28 -14.24 -50.53
C GLY A 583 -28.89 -14.70 -50.04
N ARG A 584 -28.03 -15.21 -50.95
CA ARG A 584 -26.65 -15.60 -50.62
C ARG A 584 -25.74 -14.43 -50.26
N ASN A 585 -26.03 -13.21 -50.73
CA ASN A 585 -25.24 -12.03 -50.44
C ASN A 585 -25.37 -11.61 -48.96
N LEU A 586 -26.52 -11.89 -48.32
CA LEU A 586 -26.75 -11.64 -46.89
C LEU A 586 -25.72 -12.35 -45.98
N CYS A 587 -25.20 -13.52 -46.38
CA CYS A 587 -24.19 -14.23 -45.60
C CYS A 587 -22.81 -13.54 -45.61
N PHE A 588 -22.58 -12.61 -46.55
CA PHE A 588 -21.29 -11.94 -46.73
C PHE A 588 -21.35 -10.44 -46.43
N THR A 589 -22.54 -9.86 -46.23
CA THR A 589 -22.73 -8.42 -45.95
C THR A 589 -21.98 -7.99 -44.70
N MET A 590 -21.98 -8.78 -43.62
CA MET A 590 -21.25 -8.46 -42.39
C MET A 590 -19.73 -8.39 -42.63
N ARG A 591 -19.20 -9.30 -43.45
CA ARG A 591 -17.77 -9.38 -43.77
C ARG A 591 -17.32 -8.27 -44.73
N VAL A 592 -18.09 -8.02 -45.78
CA VAL A 592 -17.81 -6.94 -46.74
C VAL A 592 -18.00 -5.58 -46.05
N GLY A 593 -19.10 -5.41 -45.31
CA GLY A 593 -19.44 -4.18 -44.61
C GLY A 593 -18.42 -3.80 -43.54
N SER A 594 -17.99 -4.76 -42.71
CA SER A 594 -16.95 -4.49 -41.70
C SER A 594 -15.64 -3.99 -42.34
N LEU A 595 -15.12 -4.66 -43.37
CA LEU A 595 -13.87 -4.27 -44.03
C LEU A 595 -13.94 -2.90 -44.72
N VAL A 596 -15.11 -2.54 -45.27
CA VAL A 596 -15.33 -1.27 -45.98
C VAL A 596 -15.65 -0.11 -45.05
N TRP A 597 -16.52 -0.31 -44.05
CA TRP A 597 -17.02 0.77 -43.18
C TRP A 597 -16.21 0.99 -41.90
N VAL A 598 -15.60 -0.06 -41.34
CA VAL A 598 -14.82 0.01 -40.10
C VAL A 598 -13.31 0.10 -40.40
N GLY A 599 -12.85 -0.71 -41.35
CA GLY A 599 -11.44 -0.73 -41.78
C GLY A 599 -10.57 -1.77 -41.06
N ARG A 600 -9.48 -2.15 -41.73
CA ARG A 600 -8.60 -3.27 -41.32
C ARG A 600 -7.93 -3.10 -39.95
N PRO A 601 -7.34 -1.93 -39.59
CA PRO A 601 -6.61 -1.80 -38.33
C PRO A 601 -7.50 -1.99 -37.09
N LEU A 602 -8.72 -1.45 -37.12
CA LEU A 602 -9.66 -1.57 -36.03
C LEU A 602 -10.24 -2.99 -35.90
N LEU A 603 -10.47 -3.69 -37.02
CA LEU A 603 -10.88 -5.10 -37.00
C LEU A 603 -9.77 -6.03 -36.51
N LEU A 604 -8.52 -5.76 -36.86
CA LEU A 604 -7.37 -6.47 -36.32
C LEU A 604 -7.31 -6.30 -34.82
N LEU A 605 -7.42 -5.06 -34.34
CA LEU A 605 -7.42 -4.74 -32.92
C LEU A 605 -8.55 -5.47 -32.18
N ARG A 606 -9.77 -5.44 -32.72
CA ARG A 606 -10.94 -6.15 -32.15
C ARG A 606 -10.73 -7.66 -32.07
N GLY A 607 -10.23 -8.29 -33.13
CA GLY A 607 -9.97 -9.73 -33.16
C GLY A 607 -8.84 -10.17 -32.21
N VAL A 608 -7.78 -9.36 -32.10
CA VAL A 608 -6.70 -9.59 -31.13
C VAL A 608 -7.22 -9.46 -29.71
N PHE A 609 -8.01 -8.43 -29.39
CA PHE A 609 -8.59 -8.27 -28.07
C PHE A 609 -9.54 -9.40 -27.69
N ALA A 610 -10.40 -9.85 -28.61
CA ALA A 610 -11.23 -11.03 -28.38
C ALA A 610 -10.38 -12.28 -28.07
N SER A 611 -9.25 -12.45 -28.77
CA SER A 611 -8.30 -13.53 -28.51
C SER A 611 -7.63 -13.39 -27.13
N VAL A 612 -7.35 -12.17 -26.67
CA VAL A 612 -6.85 -11.91 -25.31
C VAL A 612 -7.91 -12.24 -24.26
N VAL A 613 -9.18 -11.87 -24.49
CA VAL A 613 -10.28 -12.23 -23.56
C VAL A 613 -10.47 -13.75 -23.49
N LEU A 614 -10.43 -14.47 -24.61
CA LEU A 614 -10.42 -15.94 -24.64
C LEU A 614 -9.18 -16.57 -23.98
N SER A 615 -8.11 -15.80 -23.80
CA SER A 615 -6.91 -16.23 -23.09
C SER A 615 -6.92 -15.85 -21.60
N THR A 616 -7.99 -15.21 -21.13
CA THR A 616 -8.20 -14.85 -19.71
C THR A 616 -9.31 -15.69 -19.09
N ALA A 617 -9.10 -16.08 -17.82
CA ALA A 617 -10.11 -16.68 -16.97
C ALA A 617 -11.19 -15.66 -16.60
N SER A 618 -12.43 -16.13 -16.44
CA SER A 618 -13.55 -15.35 -15.95
C SER A 618 -13.66 -15.53 -14.43
N VAL A 619 -13.35 -14.48 -13.68
CA VAL A 619 -13.37 -14.47 -12.21
C VAL A 619 -14.35 -13.40 -11.75
N ALA A 620 -15.28 -13.79 -10.89
CA ALA A 620 -16.27 -12.90 -10.30
C ALA A 620 -16.15 -12.88 -8.78
N LEU A 621 -16.43 -11.72 -8.17
CA LEU A 621 -16.62 -11.60 -6.73
C LEU A 621 -18.08 -11.97 -6.40
N LYS A 622 -18.28 -13.11 -5.72
CA LYS A 622 -19.62 -13.51 -5.27
C LYS A 622 -19.87 -13.03 -3.86
N HIS A 623 -21.00 -12.39 -3.67
CA HIS A 623 -21.48 -11.92 -2.37
C HIS A 623 -22.59 -12.85 -1.87
N SER A 624 -22.45 -13.28 -0.62
CA SER A 624 -23.51 -13.93 0.16
C SER A 624 -23.87 -13.02 1.35
N LEU A 625 -24.94 -13.35 2.08
CA LEU A 625 -25.35 -12.60 3.26
C LEU A 625 -24.26 -12.50 4.33
N SER A 626 -23.39 -13.50 4.45
CA SER A 626 -22.37 -13.59 5.50
C SER A 626 -20.92 -13.51 5.03
N HIS A 627 -20.64 -13.72 3.75
CA HIS A 627 -19.27 -13.82 3.24
C HIS A 627 -19.21 -13.42 1.76
N SER A 628 -18.02 -13.02 1.30
CA SER A 628 -17.73 -12.85 -0.11
C SER A 628 -16.49 -13.64 -0.50
N HIS A 629 -16.49 -14.23 -1.69
CA HIS A 629 -15.36 -15.01 -2.18
C HIS A 629 -15.19 -14.80 -3.68
N LEU A 630 -13.97 -15.04 -4.15
CA LEU A 630 -13.68 -15.05 -5.58
C LEU A 630 -14.04 -16.44 -6.12
N ALA A 631 -14.80 -16.47 -7.20
CA ALA A 631 -15.19 -17.71 -7.85
C ALA A 631 -14.77 -17.67 -9.32
N PHE A 632 -14.26 -18.79 -9.81
CA PHE A 632 -14.15 -19.02 -11.25
C PHE A 632 -15.54 -19.32 -11.81
N GLU A 633 -15.97 -18.53 -12.79
CA GLU A 633 -17.26 -18.71 -13.48
C GLU A 633 -17.00 -18.99 -14.96
N PRO A 634 -17.06 -20.26 -15.40
CA PRO A 634 -16.85 -20.59 -16.80
C PRO A 634 -17.92 -19.91 -17.66
N ARG A 635 -17.49 -19.36 -18.80
CA ARG A 635 -18.38 -18.68 -19.74
C ARG A 635 -19.43 -19.66 -20.25
N SER A 636 -20.65 -19.17 -20.48
CA SER A 636 -21.68 -20.01 -21.08
C SER A 636 -21.26 -20.45 -22.50
N ALA A 637 -21.84 -21.55 -22.98
CA ALA A 637 -21.56 -22.03 -24.33
C ALA A 637 -21.92 -20.99 -25.40
N LEU A 638 -22.96 -20.19 -25.15
CA LEU A 638 -23.42 -19.11 -26.02
C LEU A 638 -22.47 -17.91 -26.01
N ASP A 639 -22.03 -17.47 -24.83
CA ASP A 639 -21.06 -16.35 -24.73
C ASP A 639 -19.72 -16.74 -25.37
N SER A 640 -19.28 -17.98 -25.15
CA SER A 640 -18.07 -18.54 -25.76
C SER A 640 -18.19 -18.64 -27.28
N PHE A 641 -19.38 -19.00 -27.80
CA PHE A 641 -19.65 -19.06 -29.24
C PHE A 641 -19.59 -17.67 -29.89
N LEU A 642 -20.19 -16.67 -29.24
CA LEU A 642 -20.16 -15.27 -29.70
C LEU A 642 -18.75 -14.70 -29.65
N LEU A 643 -18.02 -14.91 -28.55
CA LEU A 643 -16.66 -14.42 -28.38
C LEU A 643 -15.66 -15.10 -29.34
N ALA A 644 -15.83 -16.39 -29.62
CA ALA A 644 -15.08 -17.07 -30.67
C ALA A 644 -15.37 -16.46 -32.06
N GLY A 645 -16.60 -16.01 -32.29
CA GLY A 645 -16.98 -15.24 -33.49
C GLY A 645 -16.25 -13.91 -33.56
N GLU A 646 -16.16 -13.19 -32.45
CA GLU A 646 -15.38 -11.95 -32.33
C GLU A 646 -13.88 -12.14 -32.61
N ALA A 647 -13.30 -13.29 -32.24
CA ALA A 647 -11.91 -13.59 -32.59
C ALA A 647 -11.70 -13.71 -34.11
N THR A 648 -12.71 -14.12 -34.89
CA THR A 648 -12.59 -14.33 -36.34
C THR A 648 -12.41 -13.04 -37.16
N TRP A 649 -12.62 -11.86 -36.58
CA TRP A 649 -12.28 -10.59 -37.24
C TRP A 649 -10.81 -10.54 -37.66
N LEU A 650 -9.92 -11.15 -36.88
CA LEU A 650 -8.50 -11.30 -37.25
C LEU A 650 -8.35 -12.16 -38.52
N THR A 651 -9.06 -13.30 -38.61
CA THR A 651 -9.11 -14.15 -39.81
C THR A 651 -9.66 -13.38 -41.02
N PHE A 652 -10.59 -12.43 -40.84
CA PHE A 652 -11.11 -11.63 -41.95
C PHE A 652 -10.02 -10.74 -42.54
N VAL A 653 -9.24 -10.07 -41.68
CA VAL A 653 -8.11 -9.23 -42.09
C VAL A 653 -7.01 -10.06 -42.76
N ILE A 654 -6.64 -11.20 -42.19
CA ILE A 654 -5.64 -12.11 -42.76
C ILE A 654 -6.06 -12.57 -44.15
N ASN A 655 -7.30 -13.03 -44.31
CA ASN A 655 -7.83 -13.47 -45.59
C ASN A 655 -7.90 -12.35 -46.64
N ASP A 656 -8.27 -11.14 -46.23
CA ASP A 656 -8.35 -9.98 -47.11
C ASP A 656 -6.95 -9.55 -47.58
N LEU A 657 -5.93 -9.62 -46.73
CA LEU A 657 -4.53 -9.45 -47.13
C LEU A 657 -4.03 -10.59 -48.03
N ALA A 658 -4.41 -11.84 -47.69
CA ALA A 658 -4.05 -13.02 -48.46
C ALA A 658 -4.76 -13.11 -49.82
N SER A 659 -5.84 -12.35 -50.04
CA SER A 659 -6.60 -12.32 -51.31
C SER A 659 -5.74 -11.96 -52.53
N ILE A 660 -4.64 -11.23 -52.31
CA ILE A 660 -3.62 -10.92 -53.32
C ILE A 660 -2.99 -12.21 -53.87
N PHE A 661 -2.75 -13.19 -53.01
CA PHE A 661 -2.10 -14.46 -53.34
C PHE A 661 -3.10 -15.58 -53.68
N THR A 662 -4.27 -15.58 -53.05
CA THR A 662 -5.27 -16.66 -53.22
C THR A 662 -6.11 -16.51 -54.48
N ALA A 663 -6.20 -15.30 -55.05
CA ALA A 663 -6.79 -14.97 -56.35
C ALA A 663 -8.13 -15.69 -56.62
N GLU A 664 -8.15 -16.70 -57.49
CA GLU A 664 -9.37 -17.43 -57.92
C GLU A 664 -9.95 -18.34 -56.83
N HIS A 665 -9.15 -18.72 -55.83
CA HIS A 665 -9.58 -19.56 -54.71
C HIS A 665 -10.04 -18.74 -53.48
N THR A 666 -10.04 -17.41 -53.55
CA THR A 666 -10.33 -16.50 -52.43
C THR A 666 -11.68 -16.80 -51.77
N LYS A 667 -12.77 -16.91 -52.54
CA LYS A 667 -14.13 -17.10 -51.97
C LYS A 667 -14.26 -18.41 -51.17
N ARG A 668 -13.74 -19.52 -51.70
CA ARG A 668 -13.78 -20.84 -51.03
C ARG A 668 -12.89 -20.86 -49.79
N THR A 669 -11.65 -20.38 -49.92
CA THR A 669 -10.69 -20.30 -48.81
C THR A 669 -11.26 -19.49 -47.66
N ASN A 670 -11.82 -18.31 -47.97
CA ASN A 670 -12.38 -17.38 -46.99
C ASN A 670 -13.52 -17.98 -46.15
N VAL A 671 -14.42 -18.75 -46.77
CA VAL A 671 -15.57 -19.36 -46.06
C VAL A 671 -15.11 -20.52 -45.18
N ILE A 672 -14.33 -21.45 -45.76
CA ILE A 672 -13.89 -22.65 -45.06
C ILE A 672 -12.97 -22.28 -43.89
N SER A 673 -12.00 -21.39 -44.10
CA SER A 673 -11.07 -20.99 -43.04
C SER A 673 -11.80 -20.31 -41.88
N CYS A 674 -12.77 -19.44 -42.15
CA CYS A 674 -13.51 -18.75 -41.09
C CYS A 674 -14.38 -19.70 -40.27
N LEU A 675 -15.08 -20.65 -40.91
CA LEU A 675 -15.88 -21.64 -40.19
C LEU A 675 -14.98 -22.54 -39.34
N LEU A 676 -13.87 -23.03 -39.89
CA LEU A 676 -12.93 -23.87 -39.16
C LEU A 676 -12.30 -23.14 -37.97
N VAL A 677 -11.88 -21.87 -38.15
CA VAL A 677 -11.35 -21.07 -37.03
C VAL A 677 -12.44 -20.82 -35.99
N TRP A 678 -13.66 -20.44 -36.40
CA TRP A 678 -14.75 -20.14 -35.46
C TRP A 678 -15.11 -21.34 -34.60
N PHE A 679 -15.44 -22.48 -35.23
CA PHE A 679 -15.79 -23.71 -34.51
C PHE A 679 -14.58 -24.29 -33.78
N GLY A 680 -13.38 -24.20 -34.35
CA GLY A 680 -12.15 -24.67 -33.72
C GLY A 680 -11.83 -23.92 -32.43
N VAL A 681 -11.90 -22.58 -32.45
CA VAL A 681 -11.70 -21.73 -31.26
C VAL A 681 -12.81 -21.97 -30.22
N TRP A 682 -14.06 -22.11 -30.65
CA TRP A 682 -15.18 -22.40 -29.74
C TRP A 682 -15.06 -23.78 -29.06
N ILE A 683 -14.75 -24.84 -29.82
CA ILE A 683 -14.52 -26.18 -29.28
C ILE A 683 -13.34 -26.16 -28.31
N LEU A 684 -12.26 -25.45 -28.67
CA LEU A 684 -11.09 -25.31 -27.82
C LEU A 684 -11.41 -24.58 -26.50
N GLU A 685 -12.32 -23.61 -26.50
CA GLU A 685 -12.79 -22.92 -25.28
C GLU A 685 -13.64 -23.84 -24.39
N LEU A 686 -14.51 -24.66 -24.98
CA LEU A 686 -15.33 -25.63 -24.24
C LEU A 686 -14.51 -26.80 -23.69
N ALA A 687 -13.54 -27.30 -24.45
CA ALA A 687 -12.74 -28.46 -24.08
C ALA A 687 -11.62 -28.12 -23.08
N SER A 688 -11.08 -26.91 -23.14
CA SER A 688 -9.95 -26.47 -22.32
C SER A 688 -10.08 -24.98 -21.98
N PRO A 689 -10.95 -24.63 -21.01
CA PRO A 689 -11.08 -23.26 -20.53
C PRO A 689 -9.83 -22.84 -19.72
N VAL A 690 -9.52 -21.54 -19.73
CA VAL A 690 -8.40 -21.00 -18.93
C VAL A 690 -8.80 -20.96 -17.46
N MET A 691 -8.13 -21.75 -16.63
CA MET A 691 -8.32 -21.79 -15.18
C MET A 691 -7.44 -20.76 -14.48
N PRO A 692 -7.98 -19.98 -13.53
CA PRO A 692 -7.19 -19.05 -12.74
C PRO A 692 -6.47 -19.79 -11.61
N LEU A 693 -5.22 -19.42 -11.32
CA LEU A 693 -4.39 -20.07 -10.30
C LEU A 693 -3.68 -19.03 -9.42
N GLY A 694 -3.85 -19.15 -8.10
CA GLY A 694 -3.02 -18.42 -7.13
C GLY A 694 -1.84 -19.28 -6.71
N THR A 695 -0.63 -18.73 -6.75
CA THR A 695 0.59 -19.37 -6.25
C THR A 695 1.20 -18.49 -5.19
N PHE A 696 1.39 -19.04 -4.00
CA PHE A 696 2.20 -18.43 -2.96
C PHE A 696 3.64 -18.90 -3.17
N ASP A 697 4.57 -17.97 -3.35
CA ASP A 697 6.00 -18.24 -3.45
C ASP A 697 6.73 -16.98 -3.00
N ARG A 698 7.16 -16.98 -1.73
CA ARG A 698 7.68 -15.77 -1.08
C ARG A 698 9.20 -15.71 -1.20
N SER A 699 9.67 -14.67 -1.87
CA SER A 699 11.07 -14.27 -1.90
C SER A 699 11.22 -12.90 -1.24
N CYS A 700 12.18 -12.74 -0.33
CA CYS A 700 12.39 -11.51 0.41
C CYS A 700 13.86 -11.15 0.41
N THR A 701 14.17 -9.86 0.31
CA THR A 701 15.52 -9.32 0.38
C THR A 701 15.54 -8.12 1.32
N SER A 702 16.58 -8.00 2.13
CA SER A 702 16.78 -6.83 3.00
C SER A 702 17.53 -5.72 2.24
N THR A 703 17.01 -4.49 2.28
CA THR A 703 17.60 -3.33 1.59
C THR A 703 18.48 -2.46 2.48
N ASN A 704 18.31 -2.51 3.80
CA ASN A 704 19.13 -1.79 4.78
C ASN A 704 19.15 -2.54 6.12
N MET A 705 19.74 -3.74 6.12
CA MET A 705 19.79 -4.64 7.28
C MET A 705 18.43 -4.79 7.97
N ASP A 706 18.37 -4.51 9.26
CA ASP A 706 17.20 -4.64 10.10
C ASP A 706 16.22 -3.45 10.01
N ALA A 707 16.49 -2.48 9.14
CA ALA A 707 15.59 -1.33 8.94
C ALA A 707 14.52 -1.58 7.87
N ALA A 708 14.78 -2.40 6.85
CA ALA A 708 13.84 -2.55 5.73
C ALA A 708 13.94 -3.90 5.01
N VAL A 709 12.78 -4.48 4.68
CA VAL A 709 12.65 -5.71 3.88
C VAL A 709 11.67 -5.53 2.74
N VAL A 710 12.02 -6.05 1.56
CA VAL A 710 11.19 -6.06 0.35
C VAL A 710 10.93 -7.50 -0.05
N CYS A 711 9.66 -7.85 -0.25
CA CYS A 711 9.21 -9.19 -0.57
C CYS A 711 8.33 -9.22 -1.81
N SER A 712 8.44 -10.32 -2.56
CA SER A 712 7.45 -10.76 -3.53
C SER A 712 6.84 -12.06 -3.02
N SER A 713 5.56 -12.05 -2.66
CA SER A 713 4.87 -13.19 -2.02
C SER A 713 4.26 -14.21 -2.99
N GLY A 714 4.35 -13.98 -4.29
CA GLY A 714 3.95 -14.93 -5.32
C GLY A 714 3.18 -14.29 -6.48
N ALA A 715 2.37 -15.10 -7.16
CA ALA A 715 1.67 -14.67 -8.37
C ALA A 715 0.24 -15.20 -8.47
N VAL A 716 -0.64 -14.41 -9.08
CA VAL A 716 -1.99 -14.81 -9.47
C VAL A 716 -2.07 -14.84 -11.00
N ASP A 717 -2.15 -16.05 -11.55
CA ASP A 717 -2.29 -16.32 -12.97
C ASP A 717 -3.77 -16.25 -13.35
N ILE A 718 -4.14 -15.21 -14.10
CA ILE A 718 -5.52 -15.01 -14.59
C ILE A 718 -5.59 -15.24 -16.10
N GLY A 719 -4.46 -15.27 -16.79
CA GLY A 719 -4.45 -15.58 -18.21
C GLY A 719 -3.18 -16.27 -18.69
N SER A 720 -3.29 -16.89 -19.86
CA SER A 720 -2.25 -17.73 -20.43
C SER A 720 -1.66 -17.12 -21.71
N ARG A 721 -0.37 -16.81 -21.68
CA ARG A 721 0.41 -16.40 -22.87
C ARG A 721 0.40 -17.50 -23.93
N LEU A 722 0.54 -18.76 -23.50
CA LEU A 722 0.53 -19.92 -24.38
C LEU A 722 -0.80 -20.02 -25.14
N ARG A 723 -1.93 -19.83 -24.44
CA ARG A 723 -3.27 -19.82 -25.04
C ARG A 723 -3.42 -18.71 -26.08
N LEU A 724 -2.92 -17.51 -25.79
CA LEU A 724 -2.95 -16.40 -26.74
C LEU A 724 -2.15 -16.72 -28.01
N SER A 725 -0.92 -17.21 -27.86
CA SER A 725 -0.10 -17.62 -29.01
C SER A 725 -0.73 -18.76 -29.80
N LEU A 726 -1.39 -19.72 -29.13
CA LEU A 726 -2.11 -20.80 -29.79
C LEU A 726 -3.30 -20.26 -30.59
N LEU A 727 -4.12 -19.37 -30.03
CA LEU A 727 -5.27 -18.79 -30.73
C LEU A 727 -4.85 -17.98 -31.95
N LEU A 728 -3.82 -17.12 -31.82
CA LEU A 728 -3.26 -16.37 -32.95
C LEU A 728 -2.67 -17.32 -34.00
N GLY A 729 -1.96 -18.36 -33.56
CA GLY A 729 -1.40 -19.40 -34.41
C GLY A 729 -2.46 -20.16 -35.20
N ILE A 730 -3.55 -20.59 -34.56
CA ILE A 730 -4.67 -21.30 -35.19
C ILE A 730 -5.26 -20.47 -36.34
N GLN A 731 -5.43 -19.15 -36.17
CA GLN A 731 -5.99 -18.31 -37.23
C GLN A 731 -5.08 -18.27 -38.46
N VAL A 732 -3.76 -18.12 -38.26
CA VAL A 732 -2.79 -18.04 -39.37
C VAL A 732 -2.62 -19.40 -40.04
N THR A 733 -2.41 -20.48 -39.27
CA THR A 733 -2.15 -21.82 -39.81
C THR A 733 -3.37 -22.40 -40.51
N THR A 734 -4.58 -22.16 -40.01
CA THR A 734 -5.82 -22.63 -40.64
C THR A 734 -6.04 -21.94 -42.00
N VAL A 735 -5.80 -20.63 -42.10
CA VAL A 735 -5.89 -19.92 -43.40
C VAL A 735 -4.91 -20.48 -44.41
N LEU A 736 -3.64 -20.71 -44.01
CA LEU A 736 -2.61 -21.28 -44.87
C LEU A 736 -2.93 -22.72 -45.31
N ALA A 737 -3.35 -23.58 -44.37
CA ALA A 737 -3.68 -24.97 -44.64
C ALA A 737 -4.90 -25.09 -45.57
N VAL A 738 -5.95 -24.32 -45.31
CA VAL A 738 -7.15 -24.29 -46.18
C VAL A 738 -6.79 -23.77 -47.56
N TRP A 739 -5.97 -22.72 -47.67
CA TRP A 739 -5.52 -22.24 -48.96
C TRP A 739 -4.76 -23.31 -49.74
N LEU A 740 -3.82 -24.02 -49.09
CA LEU A 740 -3.05 -25.08 -49.73
C LEU A 740 -3.97 -26.21 -50.22
N VAL A 741 -4.87 -26.69 -49.37
CA VAL A 741 -5.83 -27.75 -49.71
C VAL A 741 -6.76 -27.31 -50.84
N VAL A 742 -7.33 -26.10 -50.79
CA VAL A 742 -8.23 -25.61 -51.85
C VAL A 742 -7.46 -25.45 -53.17
N ARG A 743 -6.22 -24.98 -53.12
CA ARG A 743 -5.35 -24.84 -54.31
C ARG A 743 -5.01 -26.19 -54.95
N THR A 744 -4.81 -27.25 -54.15
CA THR A 744 -4.44 -28.58 -54.67
C THR A 744 -5.64 -29.45 -55.05
N THR A 745 -6.80 -29.25 -54.42
CA THR A 745 -7.98 -30.12 -54.61
C THR A 745 -9.04 -29.54 -55.55
N THR A 746 -9.01 -28.24 -55.82
CA THR A 746 -10.01 -27.60 -56.68
C THR A 746 -9.37 -27.06 -57.95
N ALA A 747 -9.94 -27.41 -59.11
CA ALA A 747 -9.56 -26.77 -60.36
C ALA A 747 -9.77 -25.25 -60.26
N PRO A 748 -8.89 -24.43 -60.87
CA PRO A 748 -9.05 -22.99 -60.91
C PRO A 748 -10.47 -22.64 -61.36
N MET A 749 -11.14 -21.82 -60.55
CA MET A 749 -12.48 -21.36 -60.91
C MET A 749 -12.30 -20.42 -62.10
N VAL A 750 -12.57 -20.92 -63.32
CA VAL A 750 -12.71 -20.12 -64.55
C VAL A 750 -13.96 -19.25 -64.39
N THR A 751 -13.86 -18.24 -63.54
CA THR A 751 -14.77 -17.12 -63.52
C THR A 751 -14.14 -16.13 -64.48
N GLY A 752 -14.79 -15.90 -65.62
CA GLY A 752 -14.38 -14.85 -66.54
C GLY A 752 -14.34 -13.53 -65.78
N ARG A 753 -13.14 -13.13 -65.32
CA ARG A 753 -12.91 -11.88 -64.58
C ARG A 753 -13.24 -10.74 -65.54
N ARG A 754 -14.48 -10.28 -65.48
CA ARG A 754 -14.87 -9.03 -66.09
C ARG A 754 -14.15 -7.89 -65.33
N PRO A 755 -13.63 -6.87 -66.02
CA PRO A 755 -13.01 -5.73 -65.37
C PRO A 755 -14.06 -4.94 -64.58
N ALA A 756 -13.94 -4.93 -63.26
CA ALA A 756 -14.80 -4.14 -62.38
C ALA A 756 -14.31 -2.69 -62.31
N PRO A 757 -15.21 -1.70 -62.15
CA PRO A 757 -14.82 -0.32 -61.96
C PRO A 757 -14.00 -0.13 -60.67
N VAL A 758 -13.03 0.80 -60.71
CA VAL A 758 -12.10 1.08 -59.58
C VAL A 758 -12.81 1.47 -58.27
N PHE A 759 -14.04 1.97 -58.35
CA PHE A 759 -14.82 2.37 -57.17
C PHE A 759 -15.55 1.22 -56.46
N VAL A 760 -15.51 -0.01 -57.01
CA VAL A 760 -16.02 -1.22 -56.35
C VAL A 760 -14.90 -1.86 -55.51
N PRO A 761 -15.10 -2.06 -54.19
CA PRO A 761 -14.09 -2.72 -53.36
C PRO A 761 -13.79 -4.16 -53.82
N ALA A 762 -12.51 -4.54 -53.83
CA ALA A 762 -12.08 -5.89 -54.26
C ALA A 762 -12.73 -7.03 -53.43
N VAL A 763 -12.98 -6.79 -52.14
CA VAL A 763 -13.67 -7.75 -51.27
C VAL A 763 -15.14 -7.96 -51.66
N ALA A 764 -15.81 -6.93 -52.18
CA ALA A 764 -17.18 -7.03 -52.69
C ALA A 764 -17.22 -7.79 -54.02
N GLN A 765 -16.24 -7.55 -54.90
CA GLN A 765 -16.09 -8.25 -56.18
C GLN A 765 -15.87 -9.77 -56.02
N THR A 766 -15.17 -10.17 -54.95
CA THR A 766 -14.81 -11.57 -54.72
C THR A 766 -15.87 -12.36 -53.95
N LEU A 767 -16.60 -11.73 -53.02
CA LEU A 767 -17.54 -12.43 -52.13
C LEU A 767 -19.01 -12.31 -52.57
N LEU A 768 -19.44 -11.15 -53.05
CA LEU A 768 -20.84 -10.91 -53.44
C LEU A 768 -21.14 -11.47 -54.83
N GLU A 769 -22.34 -12.01 -54.99
CA GLU A 769 -22.86 -12.50 -56.26
C GLU A 769 -23.56 -11.37 -57.03
N ASN A 770 -23.27 -11.29 -58.32
CA ASN A 770 -23.98 -10.39 -59.22
C ASN A 770 -25.39 -10.95 -59.49
N LEU A 771 -26.38 -10.06 -59.59
CA LEU A 771 -27.71 -10.42 -60.05
C LEU A 771 -27.68 -10.90 -61.52
N PRO A 772 -28.59 -11.82 -61.93
CA PRO A 772 -28.68 -12.26 -63.31
C PRO A 772 -28.94 -11.08 -64.27
N PRO A 773 -28.32 -11.04 -65.46
CA PRO A 773 -28.59 -9.99 -66.44
C PRO A 773 -30.07 -10.01 -66.83
N VAL A 774 -30.72 -8.85 -66.80
CA VAL A 774 -32.16 -8.75 -67.06
C VAL A 774 -32.48 -8.79 -68.55
N HIS A 775 -31.55 -8.49 -69.48
CA HIS A 775 -31.76 -8.57 -70.94
C HIS A 775 -30.51 -9.07 -71.70
N ASP A 776 -30.75 -9.73 -72.85
CA ASP A 776 -29.76 -10.10 -73.86
C ASP A 776 -29.12 -8.86 -74.50
N ALA A 777 -27.85 -9.01 -74.89
CA ALA A 777 -26.96 -8.10 -75.62
C ALA A 777 -25.99 -7.19 -74.80
N ASP A 778 -24.71 -7.57 -74.87
CA ASP A 778 -23.48 -6.77 -74.97
C ASP A 778 -23.14 -5.65 -73.97
N ILE A 779 -23.94 -5.38 -72.95
CA ILE A 779 -23.57 -4.40 -71.90
C ILE A 779 -23.45 -5.11 -70.56
N SER A 780 -22.22 -5.31 -70.09
CA SER A 780 -21.92 -5.91 -68.79
C SER A 780 -22.19 -4.90 -67.67
N ILE A 781 -23.31 -5.07 -66.99
CA ILE A 781 -23.72 -4.24 -65.87
C ILE A 781 -23.45 -4.99 -64.55
N TYR A 782 -22.72 -4.38 -63.61
CA TYR A 782 -22.55 -4.94 -62.25
C TYR A 782 -23.74 -4.53 -61.37
N LEU A 783 -24.72 -5.43 -61.21
CA LEU A 783 -25.79 -5.29 -60.21
C LEU A 783 -25.44 -6.09 -58.95
N TYR A 784 -25.09 -5.39 -57.88
CA TYR A 784 -25.29 -5.92 -56.54
C TYR A 784 -26.75 -5.71 -56.14
N ASP A 785 -27.27 -6.60 -55.30
CA ASP A 785 -28.53 -6.35 -54.63
C ASP A 785 -28.42 -5.09 -53.74
N PRO A 786 -29.53 -4.41 -53.43
CA PRO A 786 -29.52 -3.17 -52.66
C PRO A 786 -28.74 -3.26 -51.34
N ILE A 787 -28.79 -4.43 -50.70
CA ILE A 787 -28.14 -4.72 -49.44
C ILE A 787 -26.63 -4.94 -49.65
N GLY A 788 -26.27 -5.76 -50.64
CA GLY A 788 -24.88 -5.96 -51.05
C GLY A 788 -24.19 -4.66 -51.50
N ALA A 789 -24.92 -3.75 -52.15
CA ALA A 789 -24.42 -2.43 -52.54
C ALA A 789 -24.09 -1.57 -51.32
N VAL A 790 -25.00 -1.45 -50.33
CA VAL A 790 -24.74 -0.72 -49.08
C VAL A 790 -23.57 -1.34 -48.30
N ALA A 791 -23.51 -2.68 -48.22
CA ALA A 791 -22.40 -3.38 -47.58
C ALA A 791 -21.05 -3.11 -48.29
N ALA A 792 -21.05 -3.00 -49.62
CA ALA A 792 -19.89 -2.60 -50.41
C ALA A 792 -19.57 -1.09 -50.36
N GLY A 793 -20.30 -0.30 -49.56
CA GLY A 793 -20.12 1.14 -49.46
C GLY A 793 -20.66 1.92 -50.65
N LEU A 794 -21.56 1.34 -51.45
CA LEU A 794 -22.15 1.96 -52.63
C LEU A 794 -23.58 2.41 -52.31
N LEU A 795 -23.78 3.73 -52.16
CA LEU A 795 -25.07 4.33 -51.84
C LEU A 795 -25.67 4.97 -53.11
N PRO A 796 -26.67 4.34 -53.74
CA PRO A 796 -27.35 4.95 -54.87
C PRO A 796 -28.27 6.08 -54.41
N TYR A 797 -28.24 7.22 -55.11
CA TYR A 797 -29.16 8.32 -54.88
C TYR A 797 -29.54 9.01 -56.20
N ARG A 798 -30.74 9.59 -56.26
CA ARG A 798 -31.25 10.27 -57.46
C ARG A 798 -31.30 11.78 -57.23
N ARG A 799 -30.76 12.54 -58.17
CA ARG A 799 -30.83 14.02 -58.12
C ARG A 799 -31.15 14.57 -59.51
N ARG A 800 -32.27 15.29 -59.62
CA ARG A 800 -32.73 15.96 -60.85
C ARG A 800 -32.82 15.03 -62.08
N GLY A 801 -33.39 13.83 -61.87
CA GLY A 801 -33.61 12.86 -62.95
C GLY A 801 -32.41 11.96 -63.27
N VAL A 802 -31.20 12.30 -62.84
CA VAL A 802 -29.97 11.49 -63.01
C VAL A 802 -29.70 10.65 -61.76
N GLU A 803 -29.33 9.39 -61.96
CA GLU A 803 -28.93 8.45 -60.91
C GLU A 803 -27.42 8.57 -60.64
N TYR A 804 -27.06 8.60 -59.37
CA TYR A 804 -25.68 8.65 -58.91
C TYR A 804 -25.42 7.49 -57.95
N VAL A 805 -24.20 6.96 -57.93
CA VAL A 805 -23.73 6.05 -56.89
C VAL A 805 -22.63 6.75 -56.12
N PHE A 806 -22.83 6.92 -54.82
CA PHE A 806 -21.82 7.42 -53.90
C PHE A 806 -20.98 6.25 -53.39
N SER A 807 -19.68 6.27 -53.66
CA SER A 807 -18.72 5.33 -53.08
C SER A 807 -18.23 5.89 -51.74
N GLY A 808 -18.53 5.20 -50.65
CA GLY A 808 -18.08 5.55 -49.29
C GLY A 808 -16.58 5.36 -49.10
N SER A 809 -15.95 4.44 -49.84
CA SER A 809 -14.50 4.20 -49.79
C SER A 809 -13.69 5.27 -50.53
N LEU A 810 -14.20 5.79 -51.65
CA LEU A 810 -13.56 6.86 -52.42
C LEU A 810 -14.11 8.26 -52.13
N TRP A 811 -15.21 8.36 -51.37
CA TRP A 811 -15.93 9.60 -51.10
C TRP A 811 -16.38 10.37 -52.35
N THR A 812 -16.60 9.66 -53.46
CA THR A 812 -16.99 10.24 -54.76
C THR A 812 -18.36 9.75 -55.21
N ALA A 813 -19.15 10.66 -55.79
CA ALA A 813 -20.38 10.29 -56.49
C ALA A 813 -20.15 10.18 -57.99
N VAL A 814 -20.44 9.02 -58.56
CA VAL A 814 -20.32 8.74 -60.00
C VAL A 814 -21.72 8.72 -60.61
N ALA A 815 -21.93 9.47 -61.70
CA ALA A 815 -23.20 9.46 -62.42
C ALA A 815 -23.35 8.17 -63.22
N VAL A 816 -24.54 7.55 -63.15
CA VAL A 816 -24.89 6.32 -63.86
C VAL A 816 -25.75 6.69 -65.07
N GLN A 817 -25.37 6.21 -66.25
CA GLN A 817 -26.05 6.53 -67.51
C GLN A 817 -27.13 5.47 -67.80
N GLN A 818 -28.40 5.90 -67.88
CA GLN A 818 -29.54 5.01 -68.13
C GLN A 818 -29.55 4.51 -69.58
N SER A 819 -29.61 3.20 -69.79
CA SER A 819 -30.03 2.59 -71.07
C SER A 819 -31.55 2.54 -71.13
N ALA A 820 -32.14 3.01 -72.24
CA ALA A 820 -33.58 3.10 -72.42
C ALA A 820 -34.27 1.72 -72.40
N GLY A 821 -35.04 1.44 -71.34
CA GLY A 821 -35.88 0.23 -71.20
C GLY A 821 -36.90 0.39 -70.05
N PRO A 822 -38.02 -0.37 -70.03
CA PRO A 822 -39.22 -0.01 -69.27
C PRO A 822 -39.25 -0.37 -67.77
N SER A 823 -38.17 -0.84 -67.14
CA SER A 823 -38.14 -1.11 -65.69
C SER A 823 -37.44 0.00 -64.90
N ARG A 824 -38.23 0.97 -64.42
CA ARG A 824 -37.81 2.17 -63.64
C ARG A 824 -37.11 1.90 -62.29
N LEU A 825 -36.85 0.64 -61.93
CA LEU A 825 -36.28 0.22 -60.65
C LEU A 825 -35.02 -0.67 -60.80
N ALA A 826 -34.76 -1.20 -62.01
CA ALA A 826 -33.53 -1.95 -62.31
C ALA A 826 -32.32 -1.03 -62.60
N SER A 827 -32.58 0.27 -62.87
CA SER A 827 -31.56 1.27 -63.20
C SER A 827 -30.74 1.76 -62.00
N VAL A 828 -31.24 1.56 -60.77
CA VAL A 828 -30.63 2.07 -59.54
C VAL A 828 -29.30 1.36 -59.20
N PHE A 829 -29.07 0.16 -59.73
CA PHE A 829 -27.90 -0.66 -59.44
C PHE A 829 -27.05 -0.99 -60.68
N ALA A 830 -27.34 -0.35 -61.81
CA ALA A 830 -26.76 -0.73 -63.09
C ALA A 830 -25.47 0.04 -63.42
N LEU A 831 -24.28 -0.46 -63.05
CA LEU A 831 -23.00 0.19 -63.40
C LEU A 831 -22.46 -0.31 -64.75
N PRO A 832 -22.37 0.53 -65.80
CA PRO A 832 -21.77 0.14 -67.08
C PRO A 832 -20.24 0.09 -67.01
N VAL A 833 -19.65 -0.98 -67.52
CA VAL A 833 -18.19 -1.11 -67.70
C VAL A 833 -17.76 -0.40 -68.99
N PHE A 834 -16.90 0.61 -68.89
CA PHE A 834 -16.19 1.14 -70.06
C PHE A 834 -15.13 0.12 -70.50
N SER A 835 -15.40 -0.66 -71.54
CA SER A 835 -14.35 -1.29 -72.33
C SER A 835 -14.22 -0.53 -73.64
N ARG A 836 -13.14 0.25 -73.79
CA ARG A 836 -12.78 0.81 -75.10
C ARG A 836 -11.60 0.02 -75.63
N ARG A 837 -11.85 -0.88 -76.60
CA ARG A 837 -10.79 -1.25 -77.55
C ARG A 837 -10.48 0.03 -78.32
N VAL A 838 -9.25 0.53 -78.18
CA VAL A 838 -8.77 1.65 -78.96
C VAL A 838 -8.56 1.16 -80.39
N SER A 839 -9.52 1.44 -81.26
CA SER A 839 -9.31 1.48 -82.70
C SER A 839 -9.90 2.77 -83.24
N GLY A 840 -9.01 3.65 -83.70
CA GLY A 840 -9.21 4.59 -84.81
C GLY A 840 -10.37 5.58 -84.76
N SER A 841 -10.00 6.86 -84.59
CA SER A 841 -10.64 8.07 -85.15
C SER A 841 -12.12 8.34 -84.83
N SER A 842 -12.36 9.14 -83.77
CA SER A 842 -13.45 10.11 -83.62
C SER A 842 -13.24 10.98 -82.36
N PRO A 843 -13.73 12.23 -82.32
CA PRO A 843 -13.12 13.37 -81.62
C PRO A 843 -13.16 13.24 -80.08
N PRO A 844 -12.33 14.02 -79.35
CA PRO A 844 -12.26 13.92 -77.89
C PRO A 844 -13.64 14.20 -77.28
N LEU A 845 -14.09 13.32 -76.39
CA LEU A 845 -15.24 13.58 -75.54
C LEU A 845 -14.97 14.88 -74.77
N ALA A 846 -15.66 15.94 -75.18
CA ALA A 846 -15.79 17.13 -74.35
C ALA A 846 -16.45 16.68 -73.04
N LEU A 847 -15.66 16.68 -71.97
CA LEU A 847 -16.18 16.69 -70.61
C LEU A 847 -17.17 17.87 -70.58
N ILE A 848 -18.47 17.62 -70.48
CA ILE A 848 -19.46 18.69 -70.28
C ILE A 848 -19.20 19.23 -68.87
N ALA A 849 -18.24 20.15 -68.77
CA ALA A 849 -18.08 21.04 -67.64
C ALA A 849 -19.27 22.00 -67.65
N ARG A 850 -20.43 21.54 -67.16
CA ARG A 850 -21.58 22.42 -67.00
C ARG A 850 -21.31 23.33 -65.80
N SER A 851 -20.75 24.51 -66.09
CA SER A 851 -20.31 25.55 -65.17
C SER A 851 -21.47 26.33 -64.52
N GLN A 852 -22.47 25.65 -63.93
CA GLN A 852 -23.62 26.33 -63.31
C GLN A 852 -23.98 25.89 -61.89
N GLN A 853 -23.04 25.34 -61.11
CA GLN A 853 -23.31 24.97 -59.70
C GLN A 853 -22.18 25.33 -58.73
N ALA A 854 -21.58 26.51 -58.87
CA ALA A 854 -20.56 27.02 -57.95
C ALA A 854 -20.98 27.03 -56.45
N PRO A 855 -22.20 27.45 -56.04
CA PRO A 855 -22.56 27.46 -54.62
C PRO A 855 -22.80 26.05 -54.06
N SER A 856 -23.37 25.13 -54.84
CA SER A 856 -23.60 23.76 -54.36
C SER A 856 -22.34 22.88 -54.37
N PHE A 857 -21.36 23.19 -55.21
CA PHE A 857 -20.05 22.54 -55.18
C PHE A 857 -19.27 23.00 -53.95
N ARG A 858 -19.29 24.31 -53.63
CA ARG A 858 -18.72 24.85 -52.39
C ARG A 858 -19.41 24.30 -51.13
N PHE A 859 -20.73 24.18 -51.13
CA PHE A 859 -21.48 23.57 -50.02
C PHE A 859 -21.13 22.08 -49.81
N ARG A 860 -21.04 21.30 -50.90
CA ARG A 860 -20.62 19.88 -50.85
C ARG A 860 -19.15 19.72 -50.45
N ALA A 861 -18.27 20.60 -50.93
CA ALA A 861 -16.87 20.64 -50.51
C ALA A 861 -16.76 21.03 -49.03
N CYS A 862 -17.58 21.97 -48.52
CA CYS A 862 -17.66 22.27 -47.10
C CYS A 862 -18.20 21.09 -46.29
N LEU A 863 -19.19 20.35 -46.76
CA LEU A 863 -19.72 19.18 -46.07
C LEU A 863 -18.72 18.02 -46.05
N GLY A 864 -18.01 17.80 -47.15
CA GLY A 864 -16.89 16.86 -47.23
C GLY A 864 -15.71 17.29 -46.34
N ALA A 865 -15.40 18.58 -46.28
CA ALA A 865 -14.40 19.13 -45.39
C ALA A 865 -14.83 19.04 -43.91
N LEU A 866 -16.11 19.26 -43.59
CA LEU A 866 -16.67 19.09 -42.26
C LEU A 866 -16.67 17.62 -41.82
N TYR A 867 -16.90 16.68 -42.75
CA TYR A 867 -16.75 15.25 -42.48
C TYR A 867 -15.29 14.84 -42.31
N LEU A 868 -14.37 15.33 -43.16
CA LEU A 868 -12.93 15.11 -42.98
C LEU A 868 -12.46 15.71 -41.65
N MET A 869 -12.91 16.91 -41.31
CA MET A 869 -12.70 17.50 -39.99
C MET A 869 -13.34 16.65 -38.89
N GLY A 870 -14.55 16.14 -39.07
CA GLY A 870 -15.24 15.30 -38.08
C GLY A 870 -14.56 13.94 -37.88
N THR A 871 -14.03 13.33 -38.93
CA THR A 871 -13.27 12.07 -38.87
C THR A 871 -11.87 12.30 -38.31
N VAL A 872 -11.21 13.42 -38.65
CA VAL A 872 -9.95 13.84 -38.02
C VAL A 872 -10.17 14.17 -36.55
N VAL A 873 -11.18 14.96 -36.20
CA VAL A 873 -11.54 15.28 -34.81
C VAL A 873 -11.94 14.01 -34.06
N SER A 874 -12.72 13.10 -34.64
CA SER A 874 -13.05 11.82 -34.02
C SER A 874 -11.83 10.93 -33.85
N SER A 875 -10.93 10.86 -34.84
CA SER A 875 -9.68 10.11 -34.74
C SER A 875 -8.74 10.74 -33.72
N VAL A 876 -8.69 12.06 -33.64
CA VAL A 876 -7.93 12.82 -32.64
C VAL A 876 -8.55 12.64 -31.26
N LEU A 877 -9.87 12.65 -31.10
CA LEU A 877 -10.56 12.36 -29.84
C LEU A 877 -10.34 10.91 -29.40
N PHE A 878 -10.35 9.96 -30.33
CA PHE A 878 -10.00 8.57 -30.05
C PHE A 878 -8.53 8.44 -29.64
N LEU A 879 -7.61 9.06 -30.39
CA LEU A 879 -6.18 9.08 -30.05
C LEU A 879 -5.94 9.78 -28.71
N TYR A 880 -6.64 10.88 -28.44
CA TYR A 880 -6.60 11.63 -27.18
C TYR A 880 -7.09 10.76 -26.02
N SER A 881 -8.26 10.14 -26.15
CA SER A 881 -8.81 9.21 -25.16
C SER A 881 -7.88 8.02 -24.95
N SER A 882 -7.34 7.46 -26.03
CA SER A 882 -6.38 6.36 -25.97
C SER A 882 -5.06 6.79 -25.32
N GLN A 883 -4.57 8.00 -25.57
CA GLN A 883 -3.31 8.50 -25.02
C GLN A 883 -3.44 8.75 -23.51
N THR A 884 -4.55 9.32 -23.05
CA THR A 884 -4.80 9.52 -21.61
C THR A 884 -4.96 8.19 -20.87
N GLN A 885 -5.57 7.19 -21.51
CA GLN A 885 -5.80 5.87 -20.91
C GLN A 885 -4.54 4.98 -20.97
N LEU A 886 -3.76 5.04 -22.07
CA LEU A 886 -2.53 4.27 -22.29
C LEU A 886 -1.27 4.92 -21.68
N ALA A 887 -1.30 6.20 -21.32
CA ALA A 887 -0.17 6.84 -20.62
C ALA A 887 -0.04 6.39 -19.16
N ASN A 888 -1.15 5.98 -18.54
CA ASN A 888 -1.21 5.51 -17.15
C ASN A 888 -1.10 3.98 -17.01
N ASP A 889 -1.44 3.22 -18.06
CA ASP A 889 -1.15 1.79 -18.11
C ASP A 889 0.28 1.60 -18.63
N PHE A 890 1.17 1.06 -17.80
CA PHE A 890 2.61 0.77 -17.98
C PHE A 890 3.05 0.05 -19.29
N LEU A 891 2.61 0.49 -20.46
CA LEU A 891 2.99 0.00 -21.80
C LEU A 891 4.26 0.67 -22.33
N ARG A 892 4.92 1.52 -21.52
CA ARG A 892 6.31 1.89 -21.80
C ARG A 892 7.21 0.71 -21.47
N MET A 893 7.83 0.14 -22.51
CA MET A 893 9.14 -0.51 -22.36
C MET A 893 10.15 0.57 -21.97
N GLN A 894 10.20 0.93 -20.69
CA GLN A 894 11.31 1.70 -20.14
C GLN A 894 12.12 0.75 -19.28
N LEU A 895 13.29 0.35 -19.79
CA LEU A 895 14.31 -0.37 -19.02
C LEU A 895 14.83 0.56 -17.93
N TYR A 896 14.22 0.51 -16.75
CA TYR A 896 14.91 0.80 -15.50
C TYR A 896 15.67 -0.48 -15.17
N ASN A 897 16.93 -0.60 -15.61
CA ASN A 897 17.72 -1.82 -15.45
C ASN A 897 18.17 -2.08 -14.00
N GLU A 898 17.39 -1.62 -13.01
CA GLU A 898 17.56 -1.97 -11.61
C GLU A 898 16.22 -2.38 -11.02
N THR A 899 16.23 -3.40 -10.18
CA THR A 899 15.03 -4.05 -9.62
C THR A 899 14.28 -3.19 -8.59
N THR A 900 14.84 -2.06 -8.14
CA THR A 900 14.22 -1.11 -7.21
C THR A 900 14.91 0.25 -7.29
N THR A 901 14.20 1.34 -7.60
CA THR A 901 14.69 2.71 -7.37
C THR A 901 13.95 3.31 -6.18
N ALA A 902 14.62 3.42 -5.03
CA ALA A 902 14.08 4.13 -3.88
C ALA A 902 14.27 5.64 -4.09
N VAL A 903 13.17 6.40 -4.09
CA VAL A 903 13.23 7.86 -4.08
C VAL A 903 13.46 8.30 -2.63
N ALA A 904 14.69 8.69 -2.30
CA ALA A 904 14.99 9.23 -0.98
C ALA A 904 14.35 10.61 -0.81
N THR A 905 13.60 10.81 0.28
CA THR A 905 13.04 12.10 0.67
C THR A 905 13.62 12.53 2.00
N SER A 906 13.81 13.84 2.20
CA SER A 906 14.28 14.36 3.48
C SER A 906 13.18 14.19 4.54
N PRO A 907 13.49 13.65 5.73
CA PRO A 907 12.53 13.56 6.83
C PRO A 907 12.06 14.95 7.31
N LEU A 908 12.81 16.02 6.99
CA LEU A 908 12.45 17.39 7.32
C LEU A 908 11.60 18.09 6.26
N TYR A 909 11.23 17.41 5.17
CA TYR A 909 10.52 18.04 4.06
C TYR A 909 9.18 18.65 4.49
N ALA A 910 8.42 17.96 5.33
CA ALA A 910 7.15 18.47 5.84
C ALA A 910 7.34 19.71 6.74
N HIS A 911 8.46 19.80 7.48
CA HIS A 911 8.82 20.98 8.26
C HIS A 911 9.15 22.17 7.34
N LEU A 912 9.94 21.94 6.27
CA LEU A 912 10.20 22.97 5.26
C LEU A 912 8.91 23.49 4.62
N MET A 913 7.97 22.59 4.32
CA MET A 913 6.67 23.00 3.77
C MET A 913 5.89 23.88 4.74
N GLN A 914 5.81 23.49 6.02
CA GLN A 914 5.05 24.25 7.03
C GLN A 914 5.69 25.62 7.35
N PHE A 915 7.02 25.68 7.50
CA PHE A 915 7.71 26.88 7.98
C PHE A 915 8.20 27.81 6.87
N GLU A 916 8.51 27.29 5.67
CA GLU A 916 9.15 28.09 4.62
C GLU A 916 8.31 28.25 3.35
N ALA A 917 7.50 27.25 2.97
CA ALA A 917 6.85 27.22 1.65
C ALA A 917 5.35 27.59 1.66
N LEU A 918 4.67 27.55 2.80
CA LEU A 918 3.23 27.77 2.86
C LEU A 918 2.88 29.26 2.79
N GLY A 919 2.16 29.67 1.74
CA GLY A 919 1.62 31.03 1.62
C GLY A 919 0.35 31.27 2.45
N LEU A 920 0.02 32.55 2.70
CA LEU A 920 -1.11 32.97 3.56
C LEU A 920 -2.47 32.38 3.13
N GLU A 921 -2.77 32.41 1.83
CA GLU A 921 -4.00 31.85 1.27
C GLU A 921 -4.08 30.32 1.42
N ALA A 922 -2.94 29.64 1.33
CA ALA A 922 -2.86 28.21 1.55
C ALA A 922 -3.10 27.87 3.03
N THR A 923 -2.55 28.68 3.95
CA THR A 923 -2.82 28.59 5.39
C THR A 923 -4.30 28.77 5.70
N ILE A 924 -4.94 29.83 5.21
CA ILE A 924 -6.36 30.10 5.46
C ILE A 924 -7.23 28.97 4.93
N ARG A 925 -6.93 28.44 3.74
CA ARG A 925 -7.62 27.27 3.20
C ARG A 925 -7.44 26.04 4.10
N GLY A 926 -6.23 25.82 4.62
CA GLY A 926 -5.92 24.75 5.56
C GLY A 926 -6.69 24.88 6.87
N LEU A 927 -6.73 26.07 7.47
CA LEU A 927 -7.47 26.34 8.71
C LEU A 927 -8.97 26.07 8.54
N ARG A 928 -9.57 26.54 7.43
CA ARG A 928 -10.99 26.32 7.11
C ARG A 928 -11.36 24.87 6.82
N ALA A 929 -10.41 24.09 6.30
CA ALA A 929 -10.59 22.66 6.04
C ALA A 929 -10.30 21.78 7.27
N SER A 930 -9.72 22.36 8.33
CA SER A 930 -9.35 21.62 9.54
C SER A 930 -10.56 21.44 10.45
N ASP A 931 -10.57 20.32 11.19
CA ASP A 931 -11.53 20.11 12.27
C ASP A 931 -11.30 21.15 13.38
N GLY A 932 -12.33 21.97 13.64
CA GLY A 932 -12.32 23.00 14.67
C GLY A 932 -11.98 22.46 16.06
N CYS A 933 -12.33 21.21 16.39
CA CYS A 933 -12.00 20.62 17.68
C CYS A 933 -10.48 20.44 17.88
N ARG A 934 -9.68 20.46 16.80
CA ARG A 934 -8.21 20.39 16.86
C ARG A 934 -7.53 21.75 16.94
N LEU A 935 -8.27 22.86 16.90
CA LEU A 935 -7.71 24.20 16.95
C LEU A 935 -6.78 24.44 18.16
N PRO A 936 -7.10 23.97 19.39
CA PRO A 936 -6.19 24.15 20.53
C PRO A 936 -4.85 23.42 20.41
N LEU A 937 -4.75 22.49 19.46
CA LEU A 937 -3.52 21.72 19.20
C LEU A 937 -2.62 22.42 18.16
N VAL A 938 -2.99 23.60 17.65
CA VAL A 938 -2.08 24.46 16.89
C VAL A 938 -1.00 24.96 17.86
N PHE A 939 0.23 24.54 17.63
CA PHE A 939 1.31 24.76 18.60
C PHE A 939 1.90 26.17 18.47
N THR A 940 1.26 27.13 19.13
CA THR A 940 1.67 28.52 19.16
C THR A 940 1.31 29.14 20.50
N GLN A 941 2.20 29.96 21.06
CA GLN A 941 1.89 30.73 22.26
C GLN A 941 1.27 32.06 21.87
N TYR A 942 -0.03 32.20 22.11
CA TYR A 942 -0.80 33.38 21.73
C TYR A 942 -0.34 34.64 22.48
N CYS A 943 -0.15 35.71 21.72
CA CYS A 943 0.16 37.03 22.23
C CYS A 943 -1.11 37.86 22.42
N TRP A 944 -2.03 37.77 21.45
CA TRP A 944 -3.27 38.54 21.42
C TRP A 944 -4.45 37.68 21.05
N LEU A 945 -5.62 38.10 21.53
CA LEU A 945 -6.88 37.53 21.11
C LEU A 945 -7.28 38.04 19.72
N ASP A 946 -7.17 39.36 19.50
CA ASP A 946 -7.68 40.04 18.30
C ASP A 946 -6.56 40.70 17.45
N PHE A 947 -6.80 40.86 16.15
CA PHE A 947 -5.89 41.55 15.21
C PHE A 947 -5.64 43.01 15.61
N GLY A 948 -6.62 43.63 16.29
CA GLY A 948 -6.50 44.98 16.86
C GLY A 948 -5.57 45.07 18.07
N ARG A 949 -5.11 43.95 18.63
CA ARG A 949 -4.25 43.86 19.83
C ARG A 949 -4.87 44.51 21.08
N ARG A 950 -6.20 44.51 21.17
CA ARG A 950 -6.96 45.07 22.30
C ARG A 950 -6.91 44.16 23.53
N TRP A 951 -6.93 42.85 23.33
CA TRP A 951 -6.85 41.88 24.43
C TRP A 951 -5.57 41.04 24.33
N SER A 952 -4.73 41.15 25.36
CA SER A 952 -3.48 40.39 25.48
C SER A 952 -3.73 39.04 26.16
N LEU A 953 -3.09 37.99 25.63
CA LEU A 953 -3.12 36.62 26.14
C LEU A 953 -1.76 36.16 26.71
N ALA A 954 -0.75 37.05 26.74
CA ALA A 954 0.58 36.69 27.22
C ALA A 954 0.58 36.34 28.72
N HIS A 955 1.13 35.17 29.08
CA HIS A 955 1.18 34.67 30.47
C HIS A 955 2.11 35.47 31.39
N SER A 956 3.04 36.25 30.83
CA SER A 956 4.00 37.04 31.61
C SER A 956 4.31 38.37 30.94
N THR A 957 4.78 39.33 31.75
CA THR A 957 5.24 40.63 31.27
C THR A 957 6.45 40.51 30.33
N ALA A 958 7.35 39.55 30.58
CA ALA A 958 8.48 39.26 29.70
C ALA A 958 8.02 38.76 28.31
N ARG A 959 7.04 37.85 28.27
CA ARG A 959 6.44 37.39 27.01
C ARG A 959 5.71 38.52 26.29
N SER A 960 4.95 39.34 27.00
CA SER A 960 4.27 40.51 26.45
C SER A 960 5.23 41.47 25.74
N ARG A 961 6.44 41.70 26.29
CA ARG A 961 7.49 42.48 25.60
C ARG A 961 7.97 41.79 24.32
N ARG A 962 8.20 40.48 24.31
CA ARG A 962 8.60 39.74 23.11
C ARG A 962 7.53 39.76 22.02
N CYS A 963 6.25 39.71 22.40
CA CYS A 963 5.14 39.80 21.47
C CYS A 963 5.22 41.05 20.57
N SER A 964 5.72 42.19 21.08
CA SER A 964 5.90 43.41 20.28
C SER A 964 6.75 43.23 19.01
N GLY A 965 7.66 42.25 18.98
CA GLY A 965 8.46 41.90 17.80
C GLY A 965 7.82 40.88 16.86
N MET A 966 6.62 40.37 17.17
CA MET A 966 5.94 39.29 16.44
C MET A 966 4.66 39.76 15.74
N THR A 967 4.46 41.06 15.58
CA THR A 967 3.20 41.65 15.10
C THR A 967 2.86 41.31 13.65
N ALA A 968 3.82 40.86 12.84
CA ALA A 968 3.58 40.48 11.44
C ALA A 968 3.16 39.00 11.26
N ASN A 969 3.14 38.22 12.34
CA ASN A 969 2.82 36.80 12.33
C ASN A 969 1.40 36.54 12.84
N ALA A 970 0.46 36.21 11.95
CA ALA A 970 -0.92 35.90 12.31
C ALA A 970 -1.06 34.71 13.28
N ALA A 971 -0.07 33.81 13.38
CA ALA A 971 -0.14 32.65 14.26
C ALA A 971 -0.10 32.99 15.76
N VAL A 972 0.32 34.20 16.15
CA VAL A 972 0.27 34.64 17.56
C VAL A 972 -1.05 35.31 17.94
N TYR A 973 -2.01 35.36 17.01
CA TYR A 973 -3.35 35.92 17.19
C TYR A 973 -4.39 34.81 17.20
N LEU A 974 -5.15 34.67 18.29
CA LEU A 974 -6.18 33.61 18.38
C LEU A 974 -7.32 33.84 17.38
N GLU A 975 -7.62 35.10 17.04
CA GLU A 975 -8.58 35.50 16.00
C GLU A 975 -8.33 34.82 14.66
N ALA A 976 -7.07 34.60 14.25
CA ALA A 976 -6.74 33.95 12.99
C ALA A 976 -7.34 32.53 12.89
N GLY A 977 -7.29 31.79 14.00
CA GLY A 977 -7.89 30.46 14.11
C GLY A 977 -9.41 30.52 14.21
N LEU A 978 -9.93 31.37 15.10
CA LEU A 978 -11.37 31.46 15.38
C LEU A 978 -12.20 32.01 14.21
N ARG A 979 -11.66 32.93 13.40
CA ARG A 979 -12.32 33.44 12.19
C ARG A 979 -12.44 32.40 11.07
N ASN A 980 -11.59 31.38 11.11
CA ASN A 980 -11.49 30.35 10.07
C ASN A 980 -12.01 28.98 10.55
N ALA A 981 -12.73 28.95 11.66
CA ALA A 981 -13.39 27.76 12.18
C ALA A 981 -14.91 27.91 12.15
N ASP A 982 -15.63 26.79 12.05
CA ASP A 982 -17.09 26.78 12.11
C ASP A 982 -17.56 26.78 13.57
N TRP A 983 -18.14 27.89 14.02
CA TRP A 983 -18.54 28.09 15.41
C TRP A 983 -19.68 27.17 15.86
N ASP A 984 -20.54 26.73 14.93
CA ASP A 984 -21.59 25.76 15.25
C ASP A 984 -20.96 24.42 15.64
N ALA A 985 -19.96 23.96 14.88
CA ALA A 985 -19.20 22.76 15.19
C ALA A 985 -18.30 22.93 16.42
N LEU A 986 -17.66 24.10 16.59
CA LEU A 986 -16.82 24.39 17.76
C LEU A 986 -17.59 24.26 19.07
N SER A 987 -18.86 24.66 19.10
CA SER A 987 -19.70 24.60 20.31
C SER A 987 -19.90 23.17 20.85
N LEU A 988 -19.72 22.16 20.00
CA LEU A 988 -19.83 20.74 20.35
C LEU A 988 -18.50 20.15 20.88
N CYS A 989 -17.38 20.86 20.74
CA CYS A 989 -16.08 20.39 21.18
C CYS A 989 -15.97 20.45 22.71
N SER A 990 -15.36 19.41 23.32
CA SER A 990 -15.23 19.29 24.78
C SER A 990 -14.46 20.43 25.45
N TRP A 991 -13.58 21.13 24.71
CA TRP A 991 -12.82 22.27 25.23
C TRP A 991 -13.55 23.62 25.12
N PHE A 992 -14.66 23.70 24.39
CA PHE A 992 -15.36 24.97 24.13
C PHE A 992 -15.87 25.64 25.42
N GLY A 993 -16.32 24.84 26.41
CA GLY A 993 -16.68 25.36 27.73
C GLY A 993 -15.54 26.05 28.47
N SER A 994 -14.28 25.62 28.21
CA SER A 994 -13.10 26.27 28.76
C SER A 994 -12.78 27.57 28.03
N LEU A 995 -12.98 27.64 26.71
CA LEU A 995 -12.88 28.90 25.95
C LEU A 995 -13.93 29.91 26.44
N GLN A 996 -15.15 29.45 26.70
CA GLN A 996 -16.23 30.28 27.22
C GLN A 996 -15.91 30.83 28.61
N THR A 997 -15.36 29.98 29.48
CA THR A 997 -14.98 30.34 30.85
C THR A 997 -13.79 31.30 30.88
N SER A 998 -12.77 31.05 30.06
CA SER A 998 -11.48 31.72 30.17
C SER A 998 -11.33 32.98 29.32
N ILE A 999 -12.06 33.08 28.21
CA ILE A 999 -11.97 34.19 27.25
C ILE A 999 -13.33 34.86 27.06
N LEU A 1000 -14.36 34.13 26.61
CA LEU A 1000 -15.62 34.77 26.18
C LEU A 1000 -16.35 35.47 27.33
N ARG A 1001 -16.36 34.88 28.54
CA ARG A 1001 -16.95 35.53 29.73
C ARG A 1001 -16.38 36.92 30.00
N ALA A 1002 -15.08 37.10 29.81
CA ALA A 1002 -14.43 38.40 30.00
C ALA A 1002 -14.83 39.38 28.87
N LEU A 1003 -15.03 38.89 27.65
CA LEU A 1003 -15.47 39.70 26.51
C LEU A 1003 -16.94 40.13 26.63
N ASP A 1004 -17.81 39.26 27.13
CA ASP A 1004 -19.25 39.51 27.29
C ASP A 1004 -19.55 40.69 28.25
N SER A 1005 -18.59 41.05 29.11
CA SER A 1005 -18.66 42.24 29.95
C SER A 1005 -18.46 43.57 29.22
N THR A 1006 -18.13 43.54 27.92
CA THR A 1006 -17.83 44.73 27.10
C THR A 1006 -18.58 44.72 25.76
N ASN A 1007 -19.09 45.87 25.32
CA ASN A 1007 -19.78 45.99 24.03
C ASN A 1007 -18.86 45.64 22.84
N ASP A 1008 -17.58 46.03 22.94
CA ASP A 1008 -16.56 45.73 21.92
C ASP A 1008 -16.26 44.23 21.83
N GLY A 1009 -16.26 43.53 22.97
CA GLY A 1009 -16.07 42.08 23.04
C GLY A 1009 -17.22 41.31 22.40
N VAL A 1010 -18.47 41.68 22.71
CA VAL A 1010 -19.67 41.07 22.10
C VAL A 1010 -19.67 41.28 20.57
N ALA A 1011 -19.35 42.50 20.11
CA ALA A 1011 -19.26 42.80 18.68
C ALA A 1011 -18.15 42.01 17.98
N TRP A 1012 -16.98 41.88 18.61
CA TRP A 1012 -15.87 41.08 18.09
C TRP A 1012 -16.22 39.59 18.00
N THR A 1013 -16.88 39.02 19.01
CA THR A 1013 -17.30 37.61 19.02
C THR A 1013 -18.27 37.33 17.87
N ALA A 1014 -19.28 38.20 17.67
CA ALA A 1014 -20.24 38.06 16.58
C ALA A 1014 -19.57 38.17 15.19
N ALA A 1015 -18.65 39.12 15.02
CA ALA A 1015 -17.92 39.30 13.77
C ALA A 1015 -16.97 38.13 13.46
N THR A 1016 -16.30 37.58 14.48
CA THR A 1016 -15.39 36.44 14.37
C THR A 1016 -16.15 35.17 14.00
N ALA A 1017 -17.28 34.92 14.66
CA ALA A 1017 -18.13 33.75 14.38
C ALA A 1017 -18.71 33.75 12.96
N ALA A 1018 -18.99 34.93 12.39
CA ALA A 1018 -19.51 35.05 11.04
C ALA A 1018 -18.43 35.00 9.94
N ALA A 1019 -17.14 35.16 10.27
CA ALA A 1019 -16.07 35.42 9.31
C ALA A 1019 -15.89 34.31 8.26
N MET A 1020 -15.85 33.04 8.68
CA MET A 1020 -15.66 31.89 7.78
C MET A 1020 -16.79 31.78 6.74
N LYS A 1021 -18.03 32.06 7.16
CA LYS A 1021 -19.23 31.98 6.30
C LYS A 1021 -19.40 33.21 5.41
N SER A 1022 -18.86 34.37 5.80
CA SER A 1022 -19.07 35.65 5.12
C SER A 1022 -17.94 36.07 4.17
N THR A 1023 -16.76 35.46 4.26
CA THR A 1023 -15.59 35.86 3.45
C THR A 1023 -15.05 34.71 2.59
N SER A 1024 -14.50 35.02 1.42
CA SER A 1024 -13.68 34.07 0.65
C SER A 1024 -12.26 34.00 1.21
N VAL A 1025 -11.49 32.95 0.86
CA VAL A 1025 -10.08 32.79 1.31
C VAL A 1025 -9.24 34.01 0.96
N THR A 1026 -9.38 34.55 -0.25
CA THR A 1026 -8.64 35.74 -0.70
C THR A 1026 -9.08 37.01 0.03
N ALA A 1027 -10.38 37.15 0.32
CA ALA A 1027 -10.89 38.30 1.07
C ALA A 1027 -10.40 38.28 2.52
N GLU A 1028 -10.41 37.12 3.18
CA GLU A 1028 -9.88 36.95 4.54
C GLU A 1028 -8.36 37.20 4.58
N ALA A 1029 -7.61 36.73 3.59
CA ALA A 1029 -6.19 37.09 3.44
C ALA A 1029 -5.98 38.60 3.31
N GLY A 1030 -6.90 39.30 2.63
CA GLY A 1030 -6.93 40.76 2.57
C GLY A 1030 -7.17 41.43 3.92
N VAL A 1031 -8.03 40.86 4.77
CA VAL A 1031 -8.27 41.33 6.15
C VAL A 1031 -7.02 41.16 7.02
N TRP A 1032 -6.29 40.05 6.86
CA TRP A 1032 -5.05 39.82 7.60
C TRP A 1032 -3.99 40.85 7.20
N ARG A 1033 -3.78 41.04 5.89
CA ARG A 1033 -2.84 42.04 5.35
C ARG A 1033 -3.19 43.47 5.73
N SER A 1034 -4.48 43.84 5.82
CA SER A 1034 -4.87 45.19 6.26
C SER A 1034 -4.49 45.49 7.70
N HIS A 1035 -4.25 44.45 8.51
CA HIS A 1035 -3.72 44.55 9.87
C HIS A 1035 -2.19 44.33 9.96
N GLY A 1036 -1.50 44.26 8.81
CA GLY A 1036 -0.05 44.04 8.75
C GLY A 1036 0.38 42.60 9.03
N LEU A 1037 -0.51 41.63 8.83
CA LEU A 1037 -0.25 40.20 9.04
C LEU A 1037 0.10 39.53 7.71
N ASP A 1038 1.39 39.35 7.45
CA ASP A 1038 1.90 38.83 6.18
C ASP A 1038 2.33 37.36 6.25
N THR A 1039 2.54 36.84 7.46
CA THR A 1039 3.05 35.48 7.70
C THR A 1039 2.18 34.72 8.68
N TYR A 1040 2.20 33.40 8.59
CA TYR A 1040 1.60 32.52 9.60
C TYR A 1040 2.59 31.40 9.90
N SER A 1041 3.41 31.59 10.94
CA SER A 1041 4.39 30.60 11.38
C SER A 1041 4.10 30.19 12.82
N VAL A 1042 3.80 28.91 13.03
CA VAL A 1042 3.62 28.33 14.36
C VAL A 1042 4.97 28.13 15.06
N GLN A 1043 4.97 27.72 16.32
CA GLN A 1043 6.18 27.36 17.05
C GLN A 1043 6.68 25.96 16.67
N TRP A 1044 7.98 25.76 16.80
CA TRP A 1044 8.59 24.45 16.56
C TRP A 1044 8.20 23.46 17.67
N GLN A 1045 7.95 22.21 17.29
CA GLN A 1045 7.58 21.13 18.21
C GLN A 1045 8.10 19.78 17.72
N ASN A 1046 8.20 18.80 18.61
CA ASN A 1046 8.59 17.43 18.28
C ASN A 1046 7.65 16.34 18.78
N TYR A 1047 6.45 16.68 19.26
CA TYR A 1047 5.43 15.71 19.67
C TYR A 1047 4.46 15.33 18.53
N LYS A 1048 4.55 15.94 17.35
CA LYS A 1048 3.80 15.62 16.13
C LYS A 1048 4.72 15.51 14.92
N LEU A 1049 4.57 14.42 14.17
CA LEU A 1049 5.08 14.29 12.81
C LEU A 1049 4.09 14.92 11.84
N LEU A 1050 4.61 15.77 10.95
CA LEU A 1050 3.82 16.45 9.93
C LEU A 1050 3.65 15.54 8.71
N GLY A 1051 2.42 15.44 8.21
CA GLY A 1051 2.10 14.76 6.95
C GLY A 1051 2.31 15.69 5.75
N VAL A 1052 2.70 15.13 4.61
CA VAL A 1052 2.79 15.84 3.33
C VAL A 1052 2.19 15.01 2.21
N LEU A 1053 1.44 15.64 1.31
CA LEU A 1053 1.03 15.06 0.05
C LEU A 1053 1.45 16.02 -1.06
N GLU A 1054 2.41 15.61 -1.87
CA GLU A 1054 2.94 16.40 -2.98
C GLU A 1054 2.70 15.67 -4.30
N THR A 1055 2.08 16.38 -5.24
CA THR A 1055 1.80 15.88 -6.58
C THR A 1055 2.44 16.79 -7.62
N ILE A 1056 2.96 16.21 -8.70
CA ILE A 1056 3.35 16.94 -9.90
C ILE A 1056 2.28 16.79 -10.96
N SER A 1057 2.04 17.85 -11.73
CA SER A 1057 1.19 17.79 -12.91
C SER A 1057 2.06 17.61 -14.14
N ILE A 1058 1.86 16.53 -14.88
CA ILE A 1058 2.50 16.29 -16.17
C ILE A 1058 1.56 16.79 -17.25
N THR A 1059 1.99 17.82 -17.98
CA THR A 1059 1.26 18.34 -19.12
C THR A 1059 1.82 17.74 -20.41
N ASN A 1060 0.96 17.08 -21.20
CA ASN A 1060 1.37 16.54 -22.49
C ASN A 1060 1.41 17.62 -23.60
N VAL A 1061 1.86 17.23 -24.80
CA VAL A 1061 1.98 18.12 -25.98
C VAL A 1061 0.65 18.75 -26.42
N PHE A 1062 -0.48 18.25 -25.92
CA PHE A 1062 -1.82 18.73 -26.22
C PHE A 1062 -2.43 19.59 -25.10
N GLY A 1063 -1.67 19.89 -24.04
CA GLY A 1063 -2.11 20.73 -22.92
C GLY A 1063 -2.92 20.01 -21.83
N VAL A 1064 -2.97 18.66 -21.84
CA VAL A 1064 -3.66 17.87 -20.81
C VAL A 1064 -2.76 17.64 -19.62
N ALA A 1065 -3.25 17.99 -18.44
CA ALA A 1065 -2.57 17.81 -17.17
C ALA A 1065 -3.03 16.51 -16.47
N SER A 1066 -2.09 15.64 -16.10
CA SER A 1066 -2.33 14.47 -15.23
C SER A 1066 -1.45 14.59 -13.98
N SER A 1067 -2.04 14.38 -12.80
CA SER A 1067 -1.31 14.45 -11.53
C SER A 1067 -0.66 13.12 -11.17
N ILE A 1068 0.59 13.16 -10.72
CA ILE A 1068 1.31 12.02 -10.14
C ILE A 1068 1.78 12.40 -8.75
N THR A 1069 1.53 11.54 -7.76
CA THR A 1069 2.02 11.73 -6.40
C THR A 1069 3.53 11.42 -6.33
N ILE A 1070 4.31 12.38 -5.85
CA ILE A 1070 5.78 12.24 -5.70
C ILE A 1070 6.23 12.11 -4.25
N LYS A 1071 5.44 12.59 -3.27
CA LYS A 1071 5.68 12.39 -1.84
C LYS A 1071 4.37 12.22 -1.10
N ALA A 1072 4.30 11.24 -0.21
CA ALA A 1072 3.17 11.01 0.67
C ALA A 1072 3.67 10.59 2.06
N SER A 1073 3.26 11.31 3.09
CA SER A 1073 3.44 10.92 4.50
C SER A 1073 2.19 11.28 5.30
N VAL A 1074 1.89 10.45 6.30
CA VAL A 1074 0.73 10.63 7.18
C VAL A 1074 1.18 11.37 8.44
N ALA A 1075 0.39 12.33 8.89
CA ALA A 1075 0.65 13.01 10.16
C ALA A 1075 0.36 12.07 11.34
N SER A 1076 1.22 12.04 12.36
CA SER A 1076 1.04 11.22 13.55
C SER A 1076 1.53 11.94 14.80
N GLU A 1077 0.99 11.58 15.96
CA GLU A 1077 1.48 12.09 17.24
C GLU A 1077 2.52 11.12 17.82
N LEU A 1078 3.63 11.66 18.30
CA LEU A 1078 4.69 10.88 18.92
C LEU A 1078 4.41 10.69 20.41
N LEU A 1079 4.56 9.44 20.88
CA LEU A 1079 4.38 9.09 22.28
C LEU A 1079 5.57 9.58 23.14
N ALA A 1080 6.79 9.64 22.59
CA ALA A 1080 7.92 10.49 23.03
C ALA A 1080 8.97 10.58 21.90
N PRO A 1081 9.77 11.67 21.82
CA PRO A 1081 10.01 12.68 22.85
C PRO A 1081 9.02 13.86 22.74
N ARG A 1082 8.39 14.25 23.86
CA ARG A 1082 7.52 15.44 23.94
C ARG A 1082 8.21 16.61 24.66
N ASN A 1083 9.53 16.73 24.50
CA ASN A 1083 10.31 17.68 25.28
C ASN A 1083 9.98 19.15 24.96
N SER A 1084 9.42 19.45 23.77
CA SER A 1084 8.93 20.78 23.42
C SER A 1084 7.81 21.25 24.37
N LEU A 1085 7.05 20.33 24.97
CA LEU A 1085 5.97 20.67 25.91
C LEU A 1085 6.47 21.23 27.25
N VAL A 1086 7.74 20.98 27.60
CA VAL A 1086 8.38 21.58 28.79
C VAL A 1086 8.68 23.06 28.55
N MET A 1087 9.03 23.43 27.32
CA MET A 1087 9.30 24.82 26.92
C MET A 1087 8.01 25.64 26.88
N TYR A 1088 6.96 25.08 26.27
CA TYR A 1088 5.59 25.57 26.30
C TYR A 1088 4.61 24.41 26.01
N PRO A 1089 3.61 24.14 26.87
CA PRO A 1089 2.74 22.97 26.71
C PRO A 1089 1.62 23.14 25.67
N GLY A 1090 1.47 24.32 25.05
CA GLY A 1090 0.44 24.58 24.03
C GLY A 1090 -0.88 25.11 24.58
N PHE A 1091 -1.72 25.66 23.70
CA PHE A 1091 -2.98 26.31 24.09
C PHE A 1091 -4.03 25.32 24.65
N ALA A 1092 -4.01 24.06 24.20
CA ALA A 1092 -4.84 23.01 24.79
C ALA A 1092 -4.57 22.82 26.30
N PHE A 1093 -3.31 22.91 26.72
CA PHE A 1093 -2.95 22.87 28.14
C PHE A 1093 -3.46 24.10 28.87
N ASP A 1094 -3.33 25.29 28.28
CA ASP A 1094 -3.81 26.53 28.88
C ASP A 1094 -5.33 26.49 29.14
N LEU A 1095 -6.10 25.96 28.18
CA LEU A 1095 -7.55 25.75 28.33
C LEU A 1095 -7.89 24.70 29.39
N TRP A 1096 -7.13 23.59 29.45
CA TRP A 1096 -7.33 22.58 30.49
C TRP A 1096 -7.01 23.14 31.88
N ALA A 1097 -5.91 23.88 32.03
CA ALA A 1097 -5.44 24.42 33.31
C ALA A 1097 -6.39 25.46 33.92
N VAL A 1098 -7.20 26.13 33.10
CA VAL A 1098 -8.24 27.08 33.55
C VAL A 1098 -9.65 26.47 33.53
N SER A 1099 -9.80 25.21 33.14
CA SER A 1099 -11.09 24.53 33.14
C SER A 1099 -11.63 24.38 34.58
N ASN A 1100 -12.95 24.44 34.74
CA ASN A 1100 -13.60 24.25 36.04
C ASN A 1100 -13.39 22.84 36.62
N ALA A 1101 -12.99 21.87 35.80
CA ALA A 1101 -12.71 20.50 36.20
C ALA A 1101 -11.25 20.29 36.65
N SER A 1102 -10.37 21.29 36.49
CA SER A 1102 -8.98 21.17 36.91
C SER A 1102 -8.82 21.37 38.42
N ALA A 1103 -7.90 20.60 39.03
CA ALA A 1103 -7.52 20.77 40.43
C ALA A 1103 -6.43 21.85 40.64
N LEU A 1104 -6.12 22.63 39.58
CA LEU A 1104 -5.05 23.61 39.60
C LEU A 1104 -5.52 24.97 40.16
N PRO A 1105 -4.61 25.79 40.73
CA PRO A 1105 -4.96 27.12 41.26
C PRO A 1105 -5.49 28.13 40.22
N THR A 1106 -5.46 27.75 38.94
CA THR A 1106 -5.93 28.50 37.78
C THR A 1106 -7.34 28.13 37.33
N ALA A 1107 -7.97 27.13 37.96
CA ALA A 1107 -9.32 26.68 37.61
C ALA A 1107 -10.34 27.84 37.65
N GLY A 1108 -11.15 27.96 36.60
CA GLY A 1108 -12.23 28.95 36.48
C GLY A 1108 -11.79 30.39 36.19
N LYS A 1109 -10.48 30.65 36.06
CA LYS A 1109 -9.89 31.97 35.83
C LYS A 1109 -9.82 32.35 34.35
N SER A 1110 -9.58 33.63 34.07
CA SER A 1110 -9.47 34.17 32.71
C SER A 1110 -8.04 34.11 32.15
N LEU A 1111 -7.90 33.84 30.86
CA LEU A 1111 -6.63 33.96 30.13
C LEU A 1111 -6.37 35.36 29.57
N VAL A 1112 -7.35 36.27 29.67
CA VAL A 1112 -7.21 37.67 29.21
C VAL A 1112 -6.50 38.47 30.29
N SER A 1113 -5.33 39.03 29.98
CA SER A 1113 -4.47 39.69 30.97
C SER A 1113 -5.06 40.96 31.58
N SER A 1114 -6.05 41.58 30.93
CA SER A 1114 -6.78 42.75 31.45
C SER A 1114 -7.95 42.39 32.36
N SER A 1115 -8.27 41.10 32.52
CA SER A 1115 -9.33 40.63 33.40
C SER A 1115 -8.90 40.71 34.87
N ALA A 1116 -9.84 41.01 35.77
CA ALA A 1116 -9.59 41.00 37.21
C ALA A 1116 -9.24 39.59 37.74
N ASP A 1117 -9.74 38.54 37.07
CA ASP A 1117 -9.52 37.14 37.42
C ASP A 1117 -8.44 36.48 36.55
N PHE A 1118 -7.36 37.19 36.19
CA PHE A 1118 -6.32 36.66 35.32
C PHE A 1118 -5.58 35.45 35.96
N ALA A 1119 -5.53 34.34 35.22
CA ALA A 1119 -5.01 33.06 35.71
C ALA A 1119 -3.54 33.12 36.19
N PHE A 1120 -2.69 33.86 35.45
CA PHE A 1120 -1.26 33.95 35.72
C PHE A 1120 -0.86 35.18 36.55
N ALA A 1121 -1.82 35.82 37.24
CA ALA A 1121 -1.51 36.96 38.12
C ALA A 1121 -0.59 36.57 39.30
N ASN A 1122 -0.87 35.41 39.93
CA ASN A 1122 -0.17 34.94 41.14
C ASN A 1122 0.51 33.56 40.95
N VAL A 1123 0.43 32.96 39.76
CA VAL A 1123 0.93 31.61 39.48
C VAL A 1123 1.70 31.63 38.16
N THR A 1124 2.88 31.02 38.13
CA THR A 1124 3.70 30.93 36.92
C THR A 1124 3.36 29.68 36.11
N SER A 1125 3.52 29.73 34.79
CA SER A 1125 3.34 28.54 33.93
C SER A 1125 4.29 27.40 34.34
N GLN A 1126 5.53 27.71 34.75
CA GLN A 1126 6.46 26.73 35.31
C GLN A 1126 5.92 26.01 36.55
N ALA A 1127 5.25 26.72 37.46
CA ALA A 1127 4.64 26.10 38.63
C ALA A 1127 3.49 25.15 38.24
N LEU A 1128 2.73 25.46 37.19
CA LEU A 1128 1.70 24.57 36.66
C LEU A 1128 2.29 23.32 36.01
N LEU A 1129 3.42 23.44 35.31
CA LEU A 1129 4.14 22.29 34.75
C LEU A 1129 4.66 21.34 35.84
N ILE A 1130 5.10 21.89 36.97
CA ILE A 1130 5.50 21.10 38.15
C ILE A 1130 4.28 20.42 38.78
N ALA A 1131 3.19 21.16 38.99
CA ALA A 1131 1.96 20.62 39.58
C ALA A 1131 1.32 19.49 38.74
N ASN A 1132 1.48 19.54 37.41
CA ASN A 1132 0.99 18.51 36.48
C ASN A 1132 2.00 17.37 36.25
N GLY A 1133 3.19 17.39 36.89
CA GLY A 1133 4.21 16.36 36.71
C GLY A 1133 4.96 16.40 35.37
N THR A 1134 4.74 17.42 34.54
CA THR A 1134 5.48 17.62 33.28
C THR A 1134 6.92 18.06 33.52
N LEU A 1135 7.17 18.79 34.62
CA LEU A 1135 8.49 19.21 35.07
C LEU A 1135 8.75 18.70 36.50
N THR A 1136 9.89 18.08 36.75
CA THR A 1136 10.25 17.58 38.08
C THR A 1136 10.73 18.70 38.99
N SER A 1137 10.45 18.59 40.30
CA SER A 1137 10.98 19.47 41.34
C SER A 1137 11.71 18.63 42.41
N PRO A 1138 12.95 18.96 42.81
CA PRO A 1138 13.75 20.11 42.38
C PRO A 1138 14.16 20.04 40.89
N ILE A 1139 14.37 21.21 40.28
CA ILE A 1139 14.78 21.31 38.87
C ILE A 1139 16.26 20.86 38.78
N PRO A 1140 16.60 19.86 37.95
CA PRO A 1140 17.99 19.43 37.76
C PRO A 1140 18.92 20.55 37.27
N ASP A 1141 20.19 20.51 37.66
CA ASP A 1141 21.16 21.59 37.40
C ASP A 1141 21.22 22.06 35.94
N GLY A 1142 21.16 21.13 34.99
CA GLY A 1142 21.13 21.46 33.55
C GLY A 1142 19.89 22.27 33.13
N LEU A 1143 18.71 21.93 33.68
CA LEU A 1143 17.48 22.69 33.44
C LEU A 1143 17.42 23.99 34.26
N ALA A 1144 18.11 24.03 35.40
CA ALA A 1144 18.27 25.25 36.18
C ALA A 1144 19.10 26.30 35.42
N LEU A 1145 20.16 25.88 34.71
CA LEU A 1145 20.92 26.74 33.80
C LEU A 1145 20.06 27.29 32.66
N VAL A 1146 19.25 26.43 32.03
CA VAL A 1146 18.29 26.86 30.99
C VAL A 1146 17.31 27.90 31.55
N THR A 1147 16.81 27.68 32.76
CA THR A 1147 15.91 28.62 33.46
C THR A 1147 16.60 29.96 33.72
N ALA A 1148 17.89 29.94 34.07
CA ALA A 1148 18.68 31.14 34.35
C ALA A 1148 19.02 31.94 33.07
N ASP A 1149 19.40 31.26 31.99
CA ASP A 1149 19.89 31.91 30.76
C ASP A 1149 18.78 32.26 29.77
N ILE A 1150 17.75 31.41 29.65
CA ILE A 1150 16.66 31.58 28.66
C ILE A 1150 15.38 32.12 29.33
N GLY A 1151 15.11 31.70 30.55
CA GLY A 1151 13.93 32.08 31.33
C GLY A 1151 13.06 30.89 31.75
N PRO A 1152 11.98 31.14 32.49
CA PRO A 1152 11.17 30.08 33.10
C PRO A 1152 10.43 29.22 32.06
N PHE A 1153 10.39 27.92 32.35
CA PHE A 1153 9.66 26.92 31.56
C PHE A 1153 8.16 27.25 31.46
N GLY A 1154 7.51 26.81 30.39
CA GLY A 1154 6.13 27.16 30.06
C GLY A 1154 5.96 28.53 29.38
N THR A 1155 7.03 29.32 29.26
CA THR A 1155 7.02 30.62 28.55
C THR A 1155 8.16 30.79 27.56
N VAL A 1156 8.78 29.70 27.12
CA VAL A 1156 9.90 29.72 26.17
C VAL A 1156 9.37 29.57 24.74
N ASP A 1157 9.74 30.49 23.86
CA ASP A 1157 9.33 30.49 22.46
C ASP A 1157 10.33 29.69 21.61
N MET A 1158 9.86 28.64 20.94
CA MET A 1158 10.68 27.86 20.00
C MET A 1158 10.32 28.21 18.56
N VAL A 1159 11.27 28.70 17.78
CA VAL A 1159 11.06 29.16 16.40
C VAL A 1159 11.95 28.41 15.42
N HIS A 1160 11.40 28.12 14.24
CA HIS A 1160 12.18 27.57 13.13
C HIS A 1160 13.04 28.67 12.50
N VAL A 1161 14.34 28.41 12.34
CA VAL A 1161 15.27 29.32 11.65
C VAL A 1161 15.53 28.78 10.25
N PRO A 1162 15.06 29.44 9.19
CA PRO A 1162 15.23 28.95 7.82
C PRO A 1162 16.70 28.97 7.40
N CYS A 1163 17.07 28.06 6.50
CA CYS A 1163 18.40 28.06 5.91
C CYS A 1163 18.62 29.36 5.12
N PRO A 1164 19.76 30.07 5.28
CA PRO A 1164 20.03 31.28 4.52
C PRO A 1164 19.95 31.03 3.00
N LEU A 1165 19.21 31.88 2.29
CA LEU A 1165 19.03 31.75 0.83
C LEU A 1165 20.35 31.71 0.06
N SER A 1166 21.37 32.43 0.54
CA SER A 1166 22.72 32.43 -0.05
C SER A 1166 23.38 31.04 0.02
N LEU A 1167 23.20 30.31 1.12
CA LEU A 1167 23.74 28.96 1.28
C LEU A 1167 22.99 27.96 0.40
N LEU A 1168 21.65 28.08 0.32
CA LEU A 1168 20.83 27.27 -0.56
C LEU A 1168 21.22 27.46 -2.04
N GLN A 1169 21.49 28.69 -2.46
CA GLN A 1169 21.97 29.01 -3.80
C GLN A 1169 23.35 28.40 -4.09
N VAL A 1170 24.28 28.45 -3.13
CA VAL A 1170 25.60 27.82 -3.26
C VAL A 1170 25.48 26.31 -3.41
N VAL A 1171 24.68 25.65 -2.58
CA VAL A 1171 24.47 24.19 -2.64
C VAL A 1171 23.77 23.79 -3.94
N ALA A 1172 22.76 24.54 -4.38
CA ALA A 1172 22.07 24.29 -5.65
C ALA A 1172 23.03 24.44 -6.85
N THR A 1173 23.87 25.47 -6.84
CA THR A 1173 24.89 25.69 -7.88
C THR A 1173 25.92 24.56 -7.87
N ALA A 1174 26.45 24.18 -6.71
CA ALA A 1174 27.39 23.07 -6.57
C ALA A 1174 26.77 21.74 -7.05
N SER A 1175 25.52 21.46 -6.68
CA SER A 1175 24.80 20.25 -7.09
C SER A 1175 24.57 20.21 -8.60
N THR A 1176 24.26 21.36 -9.21
CA THR A 1176 24.11 21.50 -10.67
C THR A 1176 25.44 21.26 -11.37
N VAL A 1177 26.54 21.82 -10.86
CA VAL A 1177 27.89 21.62 -11.40
C VAL A 1177 28.31 20.15 -11.29
N ILE A 1178 28.13 19.52 -10.13
CA ILE A 1178 28.43 18.09 -9.91
C ILE A 1178 27.61 17.22 -10.86
N SER A 1179 26.29 17.45 -10.95
CA SER A 1179 25.41 16.69 -11.85
C SER A 1179 25.81 16.85 -13.31
N SER A 1180 26.13 18.07 -13.75
CA SER A 1180 26.59 18.34 -15.11
C SER A 1180 27.95 17.70 -15.43
N THR A 1181 28.82 17.58 -14.43
CA THR A 1181 30.14 16.95 -14.57
C THR A 1181 30.00 15.43 -14.63
N LEU A 1182 29.16 14.83 -13.78
CA LEU A 1182 28.86 13.40 -13.77
C LEU A 1182 28.23 12.92 -15.09
N VAL A 1183 27.34 13.72 -15.68
CA VAL A 1183 26.74 13.45 -17.00
C VAL A 1183 27.81 13.49 -18.12
N LYS A 1184 28.76 14.44 -18.07
CA LYS A 1184 29.86 14.52 -19.03
C LYS A 1184 30.86 13.37 -18.92
N THR A 1185 31.15 12.89 -17.71
CA THR A 1185 32.02 11.72 -17.50
C THR A 1185 31.38 10.39 -17.89
N LYS A 1186 30.06 10.25 -17.83
CA LYS A 1186 29.36 9.05 -18.35
C LYS A 1186 29.27 9.03 -19.87
N GLY A 1187 29.08 10.18 -20.51
CA GLY A 1187 29.06 10.28 -21.99
C GLY A 1187 30.42 10.17 -22.69
N SER A 1188 31.52 9.97 -21.95
CA SER A 1188 32.86 9.69 -22.50
C SER A 1188 33.33 8.25 -22.27
N ALA A 1189 32.47 7.42 -21.65
CA ALA A 1189 32.68 5.98 -21.44
C ALA A 1189 31.65 5.11 -22.21
N GLU A 1190 30.78 5.73 -23.02
CA GLU A 1190 30.06 5.13 -24.16
C GLU A 1190 30.70 5.66 -25.45
#